data_AF-A0AAD5AU56-F1
#
_entry.id   AF-A0AAD5AU56-F1
#
_cell.length_a   1.000
_cell.length_b   1.000
_cell.length_c   1.000
_cell.angle_alpha   90.00
_cell.angle_beta   90.00
_cell.angle_gamma   90.00
#
_symmetry.space_group_name_H-M   'P 1'
#
loop_
_entity.id
_entity.type
_entity.pdbx_description
1 polymer ?
#
loop_
_entity_poly.entity_id
_entity_poly.type
_entity_poly.pdbx_seq_one_letter_code
_entity_poly.pdbx_strand_id
1 'polypeptide(L)'
;MAEANIFVAQDQFSCPICLDLLKDPVAILCGHSFCMRCINGCWDQEDQKGVYSCPQCRQTFTPRPAVSKNTVLAEVIETLKSAGIQAKHPAQCPAGPEDVECDFCSGRKNKAVKSCLVCLASFCETHLQPHYESPAFKKHKLVEVFRQLQEQICSQHGKLLEVYCRNDQQCICMLCTMDEHKQHDTVSAAAGRAEKQDQFSCPICLDLLKDPVALQCGHSFCMRCINGCWDQEDQKGVYSCPQCRQTFTPRPAVSKNTVLAEVIETLKRAGIQAKHPAQCPAGPEDVKCDFCSGRKDKAVKSCLVCLASFCKTHLQPHYESPAFKKHKLVEAFRQLQEQICSQHGKLLEVYCLKDQQCICMMCMMVEHQQHNTVTAAVGRAEKQKPLLDVQAICQQKIKKREQELQELTEAVETHKHSAQTAVQETKNQCTELIISIKRTCTEMMTLIKAQEKAVVSQAEEVIKKLEKEIAELKKRNAEIEELSHTEDPIYFLQSFKSLVTPGSADLPTITTSPFYSFKYVERSVSQFREKMEACFKEEHEKISSEDFCQLTLDPNTAHQSIQLSDSNRMATCRDIPQIESHNRNVYGQTMQTESYEHPESFSHYSQVLCNESVCERAYWEVDFSKYDRISIAVSCKDISRKGSNNECAFGRNKNSWSLICSSSYYLFLHNNQETRVPINQNQYINYSSLKIGVFLDYKLGSLSFYSVSDTMKLLHRVRTTFTKPLYPGFGLNNNSTVKLCNQT
;
A
#
# COMPACT_ATOMS: atom_id res chain seq x y z
N MET A 1 -41.99 17.99 -22.65
CA MET A 1 -41.31 19.29 -22.44
C MET A 1 -41.77 19.89 -21.12
N ALA A 2 -40.90 20.55 -20.39
CA ALA A 2 -41.26 21.41 -19.27
C ALA A 2 -41.05 22.84 -19.74
N GLU A 3 -42.11 23.65 -19.74
CA GLU A 3 -41.98 25.10 -19.88
C GLU A 3 -41.15 25.61 -18.71
N ALA A 4 -40.00 26.20 -19.01
CA ALA A 4 -39.18 26.87 -18.01
C ALA A 4 -39.82 28.23 -17.71
N ASN A 5 -40.32 28.43 -16.48
CA ASN A 5 -40.73 29.76 -16.04
C ASN A 5 -39.48 30.59 -15.77
N ILE A 6 -39.08 31.37 -16.77
CA ILE A 6 -37.97 32.32 -16.73
C ILE A 6 -38.48 33.59 -16.04
N PHE A 7 -38.07 33.85 -14.80
CA PHE A 7 -38.34 35.13 -14.15
C PHE A 7 -37.36 36.18 -14.70
N VAL A 8 -37.73 36.81 -15.82
CA VAL A 8 -37.03 38.01 -16.30
C VAL A 8 -37.73 39.22 -15.67
N ALA A 9 -36.96 40.17 -15.16
CA ALA A 9 -37.51 41.42 -14.68
C ALA A 9 -38.33 42.08 -15.80
N GLN A 10 -39.61 42.38 -15.54
CA GLN A 10 -40.57 42.93 -16.51
C GLN A 10 -40.05 44.20 -17.19
N ASP A 11 -39.15 44.93 -16.52
CA ASP A 11 -38.48 46.12 -17.00
C ASP A 11 -37.60 45.88 -18.24
N GLN A 12 -37.07 44.65 -18.42
CA GLN A 12 -36.16 44.30 -19.53
C GLN A 12 -36.87 44.06 -20.87
N PHE A 13 -38.19 43.86 -20.86
CA PHE A 13 -39.03 43.70 -22.06
C PHE A 13 -39.99 44.87 -22.28
N SER A 14 -39.78 45.97 -21.55
CA SER A 14 -40.52 47.20 -21.75
C SER A 14 -39.98 47.97 -22.96
N CYS A 15 -40.88 48.60 -23.71
CA CYS A 15 -40.50 49.50 -24.78
C CYS A 15 -40.02 50.81 -24.17
N PRO A 16 -38.80 51.29 -24.47
CA PRO A 16 -38.30 52.54 -23.91
C PRO A 16 -39.11 53.80 -24.29
N ILE A 17 -39.96 53.70 -25.32
CA ILE A 17 -40.77 54.82 -25.83
C ILE A 17 -42.12 54.89 -25.12
N CYS A 18 -42.87 53.78 -25.09
CA CYS A 18 -44.20 53.74 -24.47
C CYS A 18 -44.21 53.18 -23.04
N LEU A 19 -43.06 52.69 -22.57
CA LEU A 19 -42.83 52.08 -21.25
C LEU A 19 -43.67 50.82 -20.95
N ASP A 20 -44.54 50.41 -21.86
CA ASP A 20 -45.28 49.15 -21.82
C ASP A 20 -44.46 47.97 -22.36
N LEU A 21 -44.87 46.74 -22.02
CA LEU A 21 -44.34 45.51 -22.61
C LEU A 21 -44.40 45.57 -24.15
N LEU A 22 -43.29 45.22 -24.81
CA LEU A 22 -43.12 45.36 -26.26
C LEU A 22 -44.25 44.68 -27.05
N LYS A 23 -45.02 45.46 -27.83
CA LYS A 23 -46.05 44.98 -28.77
C LYS A 23 -45.47 44.98 -30.18
N ASP A 24 -45.49 43.82 -30.82
CA ASP A 24 -44.78 43.56 -32.09
C ASP A 24 -43.31 44.03 -32.00
N PRO A 25 -42.49 43.37 -31.15
CA PRO A 25 -41.13 43.80 -30.90
C PRO A 25 -40.32 43.81 -32.18
N VAL A 26 -39.57 44.88 -32.41
CA VAL A 26 -38.56 44.97 -33.45
C VAL A 26 -37.22 45.27 -32.82
N ALA A 27 -36.17 44.63 -33.34
CA ALA A 27 -34.79 44.96 -33.01
C ALA A 27 -34.21 45.82 -34.13
N ILE A 28 -33.63 46.97 -33.79
CA ILE A 28 -32.93 47.81 -34.76
C ILE A 28 -31.43 47.50 -34.74
N LEU A 29 -30.68 47.98 -35.74
CA LEU A 29 -29.28 47.60 -35.97
C LEU A 29 -28.32 47.86 -34.79
N CYS A 30 -28.66 48.78 -33.88
CA CYS A 30 -27.89 49.01 -32.66
C CYS A 30 -28.19 48.00 -31.53
N GLY A 31 -29.03 47.00 -31.77
CA GLY A 31 -29.41 45.95 -30.82
C GLY A 31 -30.54 46.31 -29.84
N HIS A 32 -31.03 47.56 -29.85
CA HIS A 32 -32.15 47.97 -29.00
C HIS A 32 -33.50 47.53 -29.59
N SER A 33 -34.45 47.20 -28.73
CA SER A 33 -35.75 46.68 -29.12
C SER A 33 -36.90 47.64 -28.75
N PHE A 34 -37.83 47.83 -29.67
CA PHE A 34 -38.96 48.75 -29.53
C PHE A 34 -40.26 48.12 -30.05
N CYS A 35 -41.43 48.65 -29.68
CA CYS A 35 -42.67 48.30 -30.36
C CYS A 35 -42.57 48.80 -31.81
N MET A 36 -42.94 47.96 -32.79
CA MET A 36 -42.96 48.32 -34.22
C MET A 36 -43.61 49.68 -34.47
N ARG A 37 -44.76 49.93 -33.82
CA ARG A 37 -45.49 51.20 -33.97
C ARG A 37 -44.79 52.39 -33.31
N CYS A 38 -44.13 52.17 -32.16
CA CYS A 38 -43.46 53.25 -31.44
C CYS A 38 -42.22 53.73 -32.19
N ILE A 39 -41.38 52.82 -32.69
CA ILE A 39 -40.18 53.22 -33.43
C ILE A 39 -40.51 53.79 -34.81
N ASN A 40 -41.49 53.23 -35.52
CA ASN A 40 -41.94 53.82 -36.78
C ASN A 40 -42.54 55.21 -36.56
N GLY A 41 -43.35 55.42 -35.51
CA GLY A 41 -43.87 56.74 -35.18
C GLY A 41 -42.79 57.77 -34.83
N CYS A 42 -41.70 57.36 -34.18
CA CYS A 42 -40.53 58.23 -33.97
C CYS A 42 -39.86 58.60 -35.29
N TRP A 43 -39.67 57.64 -36.20
CA TRP A 43 -39.03 57.88 -37.49
C TRP A 43 -39.91 58.63 -38.50
N ASP A 44 -41.24 58.48 -38.44
CA ASP A 44 -42.19 59.22 -39.28
C ASP A 44 -42.09 60.74 -39.00
N GLN A 45 -41.75 61.14 -37.77
CA GLN A 45 -41.50 62.54 -37.42
C GLN A 45 -40.13 63.05 -37.89
N GLU A 46 -39.19 62.14 -38.19
CA GLU A 46 -37.83 62.43 -38.66
C GLU A 46 -37.69 62.32 -40.19
N ASP A 47 -38.75 61.90 -40.91
CA ASP A 47 -38.74 61.74 -42.38
C ASP A 47 -38.37 63.03 -43.12
N GLN A 48 -38.75 64.21 -42.61
CA GLN A 48 -38.38 65.50 -43.20
C GLN A 48 -36.88 65.84 -43.07
N LYS A 49 -36.17 65.19 -42.13
CA LYS A 49 -34.73 65.41 -41.87
C LYS A 49 -33.83 64.39 -42.58
N GLY A 50 -34.39 63.25 -43.02
CA GLY A 50 -33.66 62.19 -43.74
C GLY A 50 -32.61 61.43 -42.92
N VAL A 51 -32.48 61.73 -41.62
CA VAL A 51 -31.56 61.08 -40.67
C VAL A 51 -32.38 60.54 -39.51
N TYR A 52 -32.34 59.22 -39.33
CA TYR A 52 -33.18 58.50 -38.37
C TYR A 52 -32.35 58.12 -37.15
N SER A 53 -32.84 58.35 -35.94
CA SER A 53 -32.06 58.06 -34.73
C SER A 53 -32.70 56.99 -33.85
N CYS A 54 -31.88 56.23 -33.12
CA CYS A 54 -32.34 55.33 -32.07
C CYS A 54 -32.77 56.15 -30.85
N PRO A 55 -34.02 56.04 -30.36
CA PRO A 55 -34.46 56.81 -29.19
C PRO A 55 -33.70 56.50 -27.89
N GLN A 56 -33.07 55.32 -27.79
CA GLN A 56 -32.37 54.88 -26.57
C GLN A 56 -30.88 55.24 -26.56
N CYS A 57 -30.14 55.01 -27.65
CA CYS A 57 -28.69 55.27 -27.72
C CYS A 57 -28.29 56.41 -28.66
N ARG A 58 -29.26 57.03 -29.35
CA ARG A 58 -29.08 58.13 -30.31
C ARG A 58 -28.20 57.82 -31.52
N GLN A 59 -27.89 56.55 -31.78
CA GLN A 59 -27.21 56.14 -33.00
C GLN A 59 -28.06 56.50 -34.23
N THR A 60 -27.45 57.12 -35.24
CA THR A 60 -28.12 57.60 -36.46
C THR A 60 -28.00 56.61 -37.62
N PHE A 61 -29.01 56.59 -38.49
CA PHE A 61 -29.12 55.71 -39.65
C PHE A 61 -29.56 56.50 -40.89
N THR A 62 -28.94 56.22 -42.03
CA THR A 62 -29.28 56.75 -43.35
C THR A 62 -28.99 55.65 -44.40
N PRO A 63 -29.96 55.15 -45.20
CA PRO A 63 -31.38 55.53 -45.29
C PRO A 63 -32.24 54.97 -44.13
N ARG A 64 -33.56 55.21 -44.17
CA ARG A 64 -34.53 54.71 -43.17
C ARG A 64 -34.38 53.20 -42.96
N PRO A 65 -34.15 52.71 -41.73
CA PRO A 65 -34.00 51.29 -41.49
C PRO A 65 -35.32 50.53 -41.74
N ALA A 66 -35.25 49.45 -42.52
CA ALA A 66 -36.34 48.49 -42.63
C ALA A 66 -36.39 47.62 -41.37
N VAL A 67 -37.55 47.61 -40.69
CA VAL A 67 -37.76 46.83 -39.47
C VAL A 67 -38.87 45.79 -39.68
N SER A 68 -38.62 44.57 -39.21
CA SER A 68 -39.57 43.44 -39.26
C SER A 68 -39.77 42.91 -37.84
N LYS A 69 -40.94 42.31 -37.58
CA LYS A 69 -41.27 41.75 -36.27
C LYS A 69 -40.27 40.65 -35.89
N ASN A 70 -39.64 40.78 -34.74
CA ASN A 70 -38.78 39.73 -34.18
C ASN A 70 -39.69 38.63 -33.62
N THR A 71 -39.80 37.53 -34.36
CA THR A 71 -40.70 36.41 -34.04
C THR A 71 -40.34 35.72 -32.73
N VAL A 72 -39.03 35.55 -32.46
CA VAL A 72 -38.54 34.91 -31.23
C VAL A 72 -38.84 35.79 -30.01
N LEU A 73 -38.57 37.08 -30.09
CA LEU A 73 -38.86 38.02 -29.00
C LEU A 73 -40.37 38.17 -28.80
N ALA A 74 -41.16 38.16 -29.88
CA ALA A 74 -42.62 38.19 -29.80
C ALA A 74 -43.20 36.93 -29.14
N GLU A 75 -42.66 35.75 -29.44
CA GLU A 75 -43.07 34.49 -28.83
C GLU A 75 -42.73 34.48 -27.33
N VAL A 76 -41.52 34.91 -26.95
CA VAL A 76 -41.11 35.07 -25.54
C VAL A 76 -42.05 36.04 -24.79
N ILE A 77 -42.41 37.17 -25.39
CA ILE A 77 -43.32 38.15 -24.78
C ILE A 77 -44.75 37.62 -24.67
N GLU A 78 -45.24 36.87 -25.67
CA GLU A 78 -46.54 36.20 -25.59
C GLU A 78 -46.54 35.12 -24.50
N THR A 79 -45.46 34.37 -24.33
CA THR A 79 -45.29 33.43 -23.20
C THR A 79 -45.32 34.17 -21.87
N LEU A 80 -44.67 35.34 -21.76
CA LEU A 80 -44.68 36.18 -20.55
C LEU A 80 -46.06 36.79 -20.24
N LYS A 81 -46.84 37.17 -21.27
CA LYS A 81 -48.24 37.62 -21.10
C LYS A 81 -49.16 36.49 -20.69
N SER A 82 -48.98 35.31 -21.29
CA SER A 82 -49.74 34.09 -20.99
C SER A 82 -49.44 33.55 -19.59
N ALA A 83 -48.26 33.85 -19.05
CA ALA A 83 -47.85 33.55 -17.69
C ALA A 83 -48.44 34.51 -16.62
N GLY A 84 -49.23 35.52 -17.01
CA GLY A 84 -50.07 36.32 -16.10
C GLY A 84 -49.31 37.10 -15.01
N ILE A 85 -48.53 38.11 -15.38
CA ILE A 85 -47.83 39.00 -14.42
C ILE A 85 -48.54 40.37 -14.35
N GLN A 86 -49.50 40.51 -13.43
CA GLN A 86 -49.72 41.79 -12.75
C GLN A 86 -48.93 41.75 -11.44
N ALA A 87 -48.11 42.78 -11.24
CA ALA A 87 -47.14 42.91 -10.17
C ALA A 87 -47.74 42.80 -8.76
N LYS A 88 -47.17 41.89 -7.93
CA LYS A 88 -46.88 42.07 -6.49
C LYS A 88 -46.28 40.80 -5.86
N HIS A 89 -44.95 40.78 -5.66
CA HIS A 89 -44.16 39.92 -4.73
C HIS A 89 -44.40 38.39 -4.75
N PRO A 90 -43.48 37.55 -4.21
CA PRO A 90 -43.52 36.10 -4.43
C PRO A 90 -44.62 35.47 -3.57
N ALA A 91 -45.85 35.48 -4.09
CA ALA A 91 -46.96 34.76 -3.52
C ALA A 91 -46.95 33.35 -4.11
N GLN A 92 -46.52 32.40 -3.28
CA GLN A 92 -46.96 31.03 -3.38
C GLN A 92 -48.48 31.01 -3.65
N CYS A 93 -48.91 30.57 -4.84
CA CYS A 93 -50.33 30.44 -5.16
C CYS A 93 -50.90 29.27 -4.36
N PRO A 94 -51.78 29.54 -3.37
CA PRO A 94 -52.48 28.48 -2.64
C PRO A 94 -53.36 27.72 -3.62
N ALA A 95 -53.41 26.40 -3.50
CA ALA A 95 -54.32 25.59 -4.32
C ALA A 95 -55.77 26.06 -4.07
N GLY A 96 -56.48 26.40 -5.15
CA GLY A 96 -57.93 26.63 -5.10
C GLY A 96 -58.71 25.31 -5.01
N PRO A 97 -60.04 25.35 -4.85
CA PRO A 97 -60.89 24.14 -4.75
C PRO A 97 -60.81 23.20 -5.96
N GLU A 98 -60.32 23.71 -7.09
CA GLU A 98 -60.23 23.03 -8.38
C GLU A 98 -58.80 22.65 -8.79
N ASP A 99 -57.80 23.05 -8.00
CA ASP A 99 -56.39 22.79 -8.24
C ASP A 99 -55.92 21.56 -7.46
N VAL A 100 -54.99 20.79 -8.04
CA VAL A 100 -54.35 19.69 -7.31
C VAL A 100 -53.30 20.27 -6.37
N GLU A 101 -53.43 19.95 -5.09
CA GLU A 101 -52.53 20.44 -4.05
C GLU A 101 -51.15 19.76 -4.12
N CYS A 102 -50.11 20.50 -3.77
CA CYS A 102 -48.78 19.92 -3.57
C CYS A 102 -48.73 19.13 -2.25
N ASP A 103 -48.26 17.88 -2.34
CA ASP A 103 -48.19 16.95 -1.21
C ASP A 103 -47.10 17.28 -0.18
N PHE A 104 -46.25 18.27 -0.47
CA PHE A 104 -45.03 18.58 0.28
C PHE A 104 -45.03 19.94 0.98
N CYS A 105 -46.01 20.79 0.70
CA CYS A 105 -46.10 22.10 1.34
C CYS A 105 -46.53 21.93 2.81
N SER A 106 -45.69 22.37 3.74
CA SER A 106 -46.05 22.44 5.16
C SER A 106 -46.92 23.67 5.42
N GLY A 107 -48.17 23.47 5.84
CA GLY A 107 -49.14 24.55 6.07
C GLY A 107 -50.12 24.74 4.90
N ARG A 108 -50.24 25.97 4.38
CA ARG A 108 -51.13 26.28 3.24
C ARG A 108 -50.54 25.63 1.98
N LYS A 109 -51.29 24.70 1.36
CA LYS A 109 -50.77 23.93 0.22
C LYS A 109 -50.80 24.73 -1.06
N ASN A 110 -49.70 24.67 -1.80
CA ASN A 110 -49.54 25.36 -3.07
C ASN A 110 -50.01 24.49 -4.23
N LYS A 111 -50.45 25.11 -5.32
CA LYS A 111 -50.83 24.40 -6.55
C LYS A 111 -49.67 23.55 -7.06
N ALA A 112 -49.94 22.26 -7.30
CA ALA A 112 -48.98 21.38 -7.94
C ALA A 112 -48.85 21.67 -9.43
N VAL A 113 -47.64 21.54 -9.96
CA VAL A 113 -47.28 21.82 -11.35
C VAL A 113 -46.92 20.54 -12.11
N LYS A 114 -46.38 19.51 -11.44
CA LYS A 114 -46.21 18.17 -11.99
C LYS A 114 -46.41 17.08 -10.96
N SER A 115 -46.73 15.89 -11.44
CA SER A 115 -46.79 14.68 -10.61
C SER A 115 -45.68 13.72 -11.01
N CYS A 116 -45.03 13.11 -10.02
CA CYS A 116 -44.03 12.08 -10.26
C CYS A 116 -44.66 10.71 -10.14
N LEU A 117 -44.50 9.90 -11.19
CA LEU A 117 -45.04 8.54 -11.24
C LEU A 117 -44.26 7.54 -10.38
N VAL A 118 -43.04 7.87 -9.98
CA VAL A 118 -42.23 7.04 -9.08
C VAL A 118 -42.48 7.43 -7.61
N CYS A 119 -42.72 8.71 -7.33
CA CYS A 119 -43.01 9.19 -5.98
C CYS A 119 -44.49 9.12 -5.62
N LEU A 120 -45.36 8.94 -6.63
CA LEU A 120 -46.82 8.94 -6.50
C LEU A 120 -47.35 10.19 -5.78
N ALA A 121 -46.78 11.35 -6.09
CA ALA A 121 -47.18 12.64 -5.53
C ALA A 121 -47.10 13.76 -6.54
N SER A 122 -47.79 14.85 -6.21
CA SER A 122 -47.89 16.09 -6.94
C SER A 122 -47.06 17.17 -6.24
N PHE A 123 -46.26 17.88 -7.02
CA PHE A 123 -45.25 18.82 -6.56
C PHE A 123 -45.54 20.21 -7.12
N CYS A 124 -45.56 21.22 -6.27
CA CYS A 124 -45.41 22.60 -6.73
C CYS A 124 -43.98 22.83 -7.23
N GLU A 125 -43.76 23.95 -7.94
CA GLU A 125 -42.48 24.26 -8.58
C GLU A 125 -41.27 24.07 -7.65
N THR A 126 -41.38 24.51 -6.39
CA THR A 126 -40.31 24.41 -5.40
C THR A 126 -40.00 22.98 -4.96
N HIS A 127 -41.02 22.12 -4.82
CA HIS A 127 -40.82 20.73 -4.41
C HIS A 127 -40.51 19.79 -5.58
N LEU A 128 -40.72 20.26 -6.82
CA LEU A 128 -40.37 19.55 -8.04
C LEU A 128 -38.88 19.67 -8.36
N GLN A 129 -38.24 20.76 -7.95
CA GLN A 129 -36.83 21.08 -8.23
C GLN A 129 -35.83 19.93 -7.97
N PRO A 130 -35.91 19.14 -6.87
CA PRO A 130 -35.01 18.00 -6.64
C PRO A 130 -35.09 16.91 -7.71
N HIS A 131 -36.20 16.78 -8.42
CA HIS A 131 -36.35 15.82 -9.52
C HIS A 131 -35.49 16.15 -10.75
N TYR A 132 -35.17 17.43 -10.94
CA TYR A 132 -34.32 17.89 -12.03
C TYR A 132 -32.84 17.89 -11.66
N GLU A 133 -32.54 18.22 -10.40
CA GLU A 133 -31.18 18.48 -9.94
C GLU A 133 -30.48 17.23 -9.37
N SER A 134 -31.22 16.33 -8.71
CA SER A 134 -30.61 15.16 -8.07
C SER A 134 -30.37 14.00 -9.05
N PRO A 135 -29.14 13.45 -9.12
CA PRO A 135 -28.85 12.24 -9.91
C PRO A 135 -29.76 11.05 -9.56
N ALA A 136 -30.22 10.96 -8.31
CA ALA A 136 -31.11 9.91 -7.83
C ALA A 136 -32.51 9.97 -8.46
N PHE A 137 -32.99 11.18 -8.76
CA PHE A 137 -34.34 11.42 -9.27
C PHE A 137 -34.41 11.72 -10.77
N LYS A 138 -33.26 11.80 -11.47
CA LYS A 138 -33.23 11.93 -12.94
C LYS A 138 -33.96 10.81 -13.68
N LYS A 139 -34.11 9.64 -13.06
CA LYS A 139 -34.85 8.49 -13.62
C LYS A 139 -36.34 8.51 -13.28
N HIS A 140 -36.80 9.44 -12.43
CA HIS A 140 -38.19 9.55 -12.02
C HIS A 140 -38.99 10.25 -13.12
N LYS A 141 -40.02 9.57 -13.66
CA LYS A 141 -40.85 10.11 -14.73
C LYS A 141 -41.87 11.12 -14.18
N LEU A 142 -41.77 12.36 -14.66
CA LEU A 142 -42.69 13.45 -14.32
C LEU A 142 -43.75 13.59 -15.43
N VAL A 143 -45.01 13.75 -15.02
CA VAL A 143 -46.15 13.98 -15.91
C VAL A 143 -46.93 15.23 -15.49
N GLU A 144 -47.81 15.70 -16.37
CA GLU A 144 -48.77 16.75 -16.02
C GLU A 144 -49.69 16.32 -14.87
N VAL A 145 -50.20 17.30 -14.13
CA VAL A 145 -50.94 17.05 -12.89
C VAL A 145 -52.35 16.59 -13.21
N PHE A 146 -52.73 15.41 -12.75
CA PHE A 146 -54.08 14.86 -12.90
C PHE A 146 -54.84 14.95 -11.57
N ARG A 147 -56.13 15.30 -11.61
CA ARG A 147 -56.99 15.43 -10.41
C ARG A 147 -57.06 14.13 -9.59
N GLN A 148 -56.83 12.96 -10.19
CA GLN A 148 -56.79 11.67 -9.51
C GLN A 148 -55.63 10.81 -10.02
N LEU A 149 -54.46 10.88 -9.36
CA LEU A 149 -53.35 9.94 -9.63
C LEU A 149 -53.75 8.46 -9.40
N GLN A 150 -54.76 8.20 -8.57
CA GLN A 150 -55.25 6.85 -8.27
C GLN A 150 -55.81 6.13 -9.49
N GLU A 151 -56.28 6.84 -10.52
CA GLU A 151 -56.81 6.25 -11.76
C GLU A 151 -55.72 5.81 -12.75
N GLN A 152 -54.46 6.20 -12.50
CA GLN A 152 -53.29 5.74 -13.27
C GLN A 152 -52.60 4.53 -12.61
N ILE A 153 -53.18 4.02 -11.52
CA ILE A 153 -52.66 2.90 -10.75
C ILE A 153 -53.68 1.77 -10.87
N CYS A 154 -53.21 0.58 -11.26
CA CYS A 154 -54.05 -0.60 -11.27
C CYS A 154 -54.63 -0.84 -9.88
N SER A 155 -55.96 -0.86 -9.79
CA SER A 155 -56.71 -1.08 -8.55
C SER A 155 -56.38 -2.41 -7.87
N GLN A 156 -56.00 -3.43 -8.66
CA GLN A 156 -55.62 -4.75 -8.14
C GLN A 156 -54.14 -4.83 -7.71
N HIS A 157 -53.23 -4.15 -8.42
CA HIS A 157 -51.78 -4.38 -8.27
C HIS A 157 -51.00 -3.20 -7.69
N GLY A 158 -51.61 -2.02 -7.56
CA GLY A 158 -50.91 -0.83 -7.06
C GLY A 158 -49.75 -0.37 -7.95
N LYS A 159 -49.75 -0.77 -9.23
CA LYS A 159 -48.72 -0.45 -10.24
C LYS A 159 -49.27 0.43 -11.36
N LEU A 160 -48.41 1.23 -11.98
CA LEU A 160 -48.79 2.18 -13.02
C LEU A 160 -49.38 1.47 -14.26
N LEU A 161 -50.42 2.06 -14.86
CA LEU A 161 -51.08 1.58 -16.08
C LEU A 161 -50.27 1.98 -17.33
N GLU A 162 -49.17 1.27 -17.61
CA GLU A 162 -48.21 1.59 -18.68
C GLU A 162 -48.52 0.98 -20.05
N VAL A 163 -49.52 0.09 -20.11
CA VAL A 163 -49.83 -0.73 -21.29
C VAL A 163 -51.25 -0.45 -21.75
N TYR A 164 -51.45 -0.18 -23.04
CA TYR A 164 -52.79 -0.02 -23.63
C TYR A 164 -53.24 -1.34 -24.26
N CYS A 165 -54.34 -1.89 -23.76
CA CYS A 165 -54.99 -3.07 -24.32
C CYS A 165 -55.94 -2.65 -25.44
N ARG A 166 -55.65 -3.05 -26.68
CA ARG A 166 -56.47 -2.70 -27.86
C ARG A 166 -57.79 -3.45 -27.89
N ASN A 167 -57.81 -4.67 -27.36
CA ASN A 167 -59.03 -5.48 -27.28
C ASN A 167 -60.06 -4.89 -26.33
N ASP A 168 -59.63 -4.39 -25.16
CA ASP A 168 -60.54 -3.87 -24.13
C ASP A 168 -60.60 -2.34 -24.08
N GLN A 169 -59.86 -1.67 -24.96
CA GLN A 169 -59.79 -0.21 -25.07
C GLN A 169 -59.49 0.52 -23.74
N GLN A 170 -58.63 -0.07 -22.91
CA GLN A 170 -58.29 0.48 -21.59
C GLN A 170 -56.79 0.38 -21.30
N CYS A 171 -56.30 1.27 -20.43
CA CYS A 171 -54.94 1.21 -19.90
C CYS A 171 -54.87 0.21 -18.75
N ILE A 172 -53.91 -0.71 -18.81
CA ILE A 172 -53.66 -1.78 -17.84
C ILE A 172 -52.19 -1.72 -17.35
N CYS A 173 -51.88 -2.34 -16.21
CA CYS A 173 -50.48 -2.44 -15.74
C CYS A 173 -49.78 -3.69 -16.29
N MET A 174 -48.45 -3.74 -16.21
CA MET A 174 -47.64 -4.86 -16.71
C MET A 174 -47.90 -6.19 -15.99
N LEU A 175 -48.53 -6.18 -14.83
CA LEU A 175 -48.98 -7.40 -14.15
C LEU A 175 -50.31 -7.90 -14.73
N CYS A 176 -51.21 -7.00 -15.15
CA CYS A 176 -52.47 -7.37 -15.82
C CYS A 176 -52.26 -8.06 -17.19
N THR A 177 -51.15 -7.79 -17.88
CA THR A 177 -50.77 -8.52 -19.11
C THR A 177 -50.32 -9.95 -18.85
N MET A 178 -49.96 -10.28 -17.61
CA MET A 178 -49.50 -11.63 -17.22
C MET A 178 -50.65 -12.50 -16.68
N ASP A 179 -51.73 -11.86 -16.20
CA ASP A 179 -52.94 -12.50 -15.67
C ASP A 179 -54.12 -12.41 -16.66
N GLU A 180 -55.06 -11.48 -16.45
CA GLU A 180 -56.36 -11.44 -17.16
C GLU A 180 -56.26 -11.09 -18.66
N HIS A 181 -55.19 -10.40 -19.09
CA HIS A 181 -55.03 -9.92 -20.47
C HIS A 181 -53.93 -10.66 -21.26
N LYS A 182 -53.62 -11.89 -20.87
CA LYS A 182 -52.50 -12.69 -21.41
C LYS A 182 -52.56 -12.98 -22.92
N GLN A 183 -53.73 -12.84 -23.54
CA GLN A 183 -53.97 -13.10 -24.97
C GLN A 183 -54.45 -11.86 -25.76
N HIS A 184 -54.44 -10.67 -25.15
CA HIS A 184 -54.91 -9.47 -25.82
C HIS A 184 -53.77 -8.74 -26.54
N ASP A 185 -54.09 -8.05 -27.64
CA ASP A 185 -53.13 -7.19 -28.34
C ASP A 185 -52.88 -5.95 -27.49
N THR A 186 -51.65 -5.82 -27.01
CA THR A 186 -51.25 -4.77 -26.07
C THR A 186 -50.04 -4.01 -26.61
N VAL A 187 -50.09 -2.68 -26.50
CA VAL A 187 -49.00 -1.78 -26.93
C VAL A 187 -48.59 -0.83 -25.82
N SER A 188 -47.33 -0.38 -25.82
CA SER A 188 -46.87 0.62 -24.85
C SER A 188 -47.61 1.95 -25.06
N ALA A 189 -48.05 2.59 -23.97
CA ALA A 189 -48.69 3.91 -24.03
C ALA A 189 -47.78 5.02 -24.63
N ALA A 190 -46.48 4.76 -24.75
CA ALA A 190 -45.48 5.65 -25.32
C ALA A 190 -45.44 5.65 -26.87
N ALA A 191 -46.01 4.65 -27.55
CA ALA A 191 -46.00 4.59 -29.02
C ALA A 191 -47.03 5.52 -29.71
N GLY A 192 -47.68 6.42 -28.96
CA GLY A 192 -48.78 7.25 -29.45
C GLY A 192 -48.49 8.73 -29.74
N ARG A 193 -47.43 9.38 -29.22
CA ARG A 193 -47.17 10.82 -29.45
C ARG A 193 -45.69 11.19 -29.28
N ALA A 194 -45.05 11.70 -30.33
CA ALA A 194 -43.75 12.37 -30.29
C ALA A 194 -43.85 13.70 -31.04
N GLU A 195 -43.46 14.83 -30.42
CA GLU A 195 -42.88 16.04 -31.05
C GLU A 195 -42.68 17.19 -30.02
N LYS A 196 -41.67 18.06 -30.27
CA LYS A 196 -41.34 19.41 -29.71
C LYS A 196 -40.12 19.58 -28.78
N GLN A 197 -38.88 19.31 -29.20
CA GLN A 197 -37.71 19.78 -28.45
C GLN A 197 -36.68 20.45 -29.38
N ASP A 198 -36.92 21.70 -29.81
CA ASP A 198 -35.99 22.38 -30.75
C ASP A 198 -35.98 23.93 -30.77
N GLN A 199 -36.45 24.63 -29.72
CA GLN A 199 -36.64 26.10 -29.81
C GLN A 199 -35.42 27.00 -29.48
N PHE A 200 -34.28 26.48 -29.02
CA PHE A 200 -33.10 27.31 -28.64
C PHE A 200 -31.76 26.85 -29.24
N SER A 201 -31.81 25.92 -30.19
CA SER A 201 -30.66 25.33 -30.87
C SER A 201 -30.20 26.23 -32.02
N CYS A 202 -28.89 26.42 -32.20
CA CYS A 202 -28.36 27.07 -33.39
C CYS A 202 -28.52 26.13 -34.60
N PRO A 203 -29.17 26.54 -35.70
CA PRO A 203 -29.37 25.66 -36.85
C PRO A 203 -28.08 25.25 -37.59
N ILE A 204 -26.96 25.95 -37.33
CA ILE A 204 -25.68 25.69 -38.00
C ILE A 204 -24.85 24.69 -37.19
N CYS A 205 -24.68 24.91 -35.88
CA CYS A 205 -23.87 24.03 -35.04
C CYS A 205 -24.68 23.04 -34.20
N LEU A 206 -26.02 23.14 -34.23
CA LEU A 206 -26.98 22.33 -33.48
C LEU A 206 -26.87 22.42 -31.94
N ASP A 207 -25.87 23.12 -31.42
CA ASP A 207 -25.72 23.48 -30.00
C ASP A 207 -26.60 24.67 -29.58
N LEU A 208 -26.81 24.83 -28.26
CA LEU A 208 -27.40 26.03 -27.66
C LEU A 208 -26.65 27.30 -28.14
N LEU A 209 -27.40 28.33 -28.54
CA LEU A 209 -26.86 29.56 -29.11
C LEU A 209 -25.79 30.22 -28.21
N LYS A 210 -24.57 30.42 -28.75
CA LYS A 210 -23.45 31.13 -28.10
C LYS A 210 -23.26 32.49 -28.77
N ASP A 211 -23.35 33.55 -27.98
CA ASP A 211 -23.40 34.94 -28.46
C ASP A 211 -24.43 35.11 -29.59
N PRO A 212 -25.73 34.97 -29.27
CA PRO A 212 -26.78 34.95 -30.27
C PRO A 212 -26.83 36.25 -31.08
N VAL A 213 -26.99 36.12 -32.38
CA VAL A 213 -27.22 37.19 -33.35
C VAL A 213 -28.56 36.94 -34.02
N ALA A 214 -29.39 37.98 -34.12
CA ALA A 214 -30.64 37.93 -34.88
C ALA A 214 -30.47 38.69 -36.21
N LEU A 215 -30.86 38.06 -37.32
CA LEU A 215 -30.86 38.68 -38.65
C LEU A 215 -32.15 39.47 -38.88
N GLN A 216 -32.15 40.36 -39.88
CA GLN A 216 -33.35 41.13 -40.28
C GLN A 216 -34.51 40.25 -40.77
N CYS A 217 -34.25 38.99 -41.09
CA CYS A 217 -35.28 37.99 -41.41
C CYS A 217 -35.89 37.32 -40.15
N GLY A 218 -35.45 37.68 -38.94
CA GLY A 218 -35.94 37.14 -37.66
C GLY A 218 -35.26 35.85 -37.17
N HIS A 219 -34.35 35.25 -37.95
CA HIS A 219 -33.64 34.02 -37.56
C HIS A 219 -32.41 34.30 -36.70
N SER A 220 -32.13 33.40 -35.74
CA SER A 220 -31.06 33.57 -34.76
C SER A 220 -29.98 32.49 -34.86
N PHE A 221 -28.71 32.90 -34.80
CA PHE A 221 -27.54 32.03 -34.92
C PHE A 221 -26.46 32.41 -33.91
N CYS A 222 -25.51 31.52 -33.64
CA CYS A 222 -24.29 31.91 -32.93
C CYS A 222 -23.53 32.94 -33.78
N MET A 223 -23.03 34.02 -33.18
CA MET A 223 -22.29 35.07 -33.90
C MET A 223 -21.14 34.50 -34.74
N ARG A 224 -20.40 33.53 -34.20
CA ARG A 224 -19.31 32.86 -34.94
C ARG A 224 -19.82 32.01 -36.10
N CYS A 225 -20.96 31.35 -35.95
CA CYS A 225 -21.52 30.48 -36.98
C CYS A 225 -22.00 31.29 -38.18
N ILE A 226 -22.72 32.40 -37.95
CA ILE A 226 -23.22 33.23 -39.05
C ILE A 226 -22.11 34.04 -39.72
N ASN A 227 -21.14 34.56 -38.96
CA ASN A 227 -19.97 35.22 -39.55
C ASN A 227 -19.15 34.23 -40.38
N GLY A 228 -18.93 33.01 -39.90
CA GLY A 228 -18.23 31.97 -40.67
C GLY A 228 -18.95 31.57 -41.97
N CYS A 229 -20.29 31.59 -42.00
CA CYS A 229 -21.04 31.40 -43.25
C CYS A 229 -20.83 32.56 -44.22
N TRP A 230 -20.85 33.81 -43.75
CA TRP A 230 -20.69 35.00 -44.60
C TRP A 230 -19.25 35.26 -45.04
N ASP A 231 -18.25 34.88 -44.25
CA ASP A 231 -16.84 34.98 -44.62
C ASP A 231 -16.53 34.15 -45.89
N GLN A 232 -17.30 33.07 -46.13
CA GLN A 232 -17.20 32.26 -47.36
C GLN A 232 -17.93 32.89 -48.56
N GLU A 233 -18.85 33.82 -48.31
CA GLU A 233 -19.67 34.50 -49.33
C GLU A 233 -19.12 35.90 -49.70
N ASP A 234 -18.07 36.38 -49.01
CA ASP A 234 -17.44 37.70 -49.23
C ASP A 234 -17.00 37.92 -50.69
N GLN A 235 -16.57 36.86 -51.40
CA GLN A 235 -16.17 36.96 -52.82
C GLN A 235 -17.34 37.20 -53.78
N LYS A 236 -18.58 36.89 -53.37
CA LYS A 236 -19.80 37.03 -54.19
C LYS A 236 -20.54 38.35 -53.94
N GLY A 237 -20.22 39.05 -52.85
CA GLY A 237 -20.82 40.34 -52.48
C GLY A 237 -22.32 40.27 -52.10
N VAL A 238 -22.92 39.08 -52.05
CA VAL A 238 -24.31 38.81 -51.69
C VAL A 238 -24.35 37.78 -50.57
N TYR A 239 -24.91 38.18 -49.42
CA TYR A 239 -24.90 37.38 -48.19
C TYR A 239 -26.27 36.78 -47.93
N SER A 240 -26.38 35.51 -47.61
CA SER A 240 -27.67 34.85 -47.41
C SER A 240 -27.90 34.36 -45.98
N CYS A 241 -29.16 34.35 -45.53
CA CYS A 241 -29.54 33.69 -44.29
C CYS A 241 -29.51 32.16 -44.49
N PRO A 242 -28.76 31.38 -43.69
CA PRO A 242 -28.69 29.92 -43.86
C PRO A 242 -30.02 29.19 -43.68
N GLN A 243 -30.97 29.78 -42.94
CA GLN A 243 -32.25 29.15 -42.63
C GLN A 243 -33.35 29.46 -43.66
N CYS A 244 -33.48 30.72 -44.11
CA CYS A 244 -34.53 31.11 -45.06
C CYS A 244 -34.04 31.59 -46.42
N ARG A 245 -32.72 31.65 -46.63
CA ARG A 245 -32.05 32.07 -47.86
C ARG A 245 -32.32 33.51 -48.31
N GLN A 246 -32.91 34.35 -47.45
CA GLN A 246 -33.04 35.78 -47.72
C GLN A 246 -31.66 36.40 -47.90
N THR A 247 -31.48 37.20 -48.96
CA THR A 247 -30.21 37.82 -49.33
C THR A 247 -30.07 39.25 -48.80
N PHE A 248 -28.84 39.66 -48.54
CA PHE A 248 -28.47 40.97 -48.03
C PHE A 248 -27.27 41.53 -48.79
N THR A 249 -27.35 42.81 -49.14
CA THR A 249 -26.30 43.59 -49.82
C THR A 249 -26.40 45.05 -49.37
N PRO A 250 -25.38 45.66 -48.75
CA PRO A 250 -24.05 45.13 -48.40
C PRO A 250 -24.08 44.16 -47.20
N ARG A 251 -22.91 43.63 -46.79
CA ARG A 251 -22.78 42.71 -45.64
C ARG A 251 -23.44 43.29 -44.39
N PRO A 252 -24.41 42.60 -43.77
CA PRO A 252 -25.05 43.11 -42.56
C PRO A 252 -24.06 43.22 -41.40
N ALA A 253 -24.00 44.41 -40.78
CA ALA A 253 -23.31 44.58 -39.50
C ALA A 253 -24.15 43.95 -38.39
N VAL A 254 -23.67 42.83 -37.85
CA VAL A 254 -24.36 42.07 -36.79
C VAL A 254 -23.70 42.28 -35.44
N SER A 255 -24.50 42.64 -34.44
CA SER A 255 -24.10 42.74 -33.03
C SER A 255 -24.83 41.71 -32.18
N LYS A 256 -24.24 41.33 -31.04
CA LYS A 256 -24.84 40.38 -30.10
C LYS A 256 -26.22 40.87 -29.66
N ASN A 257 -27.24 40.01 -29.79
CA ASN A 257 -28.56 40.26 -29.25
C ASN A 257 -28.50 40.11 -27.73
N THR A 258 -28.48 41.24 -27.04
CA THR A 258 -28.32 41.33 -25.59
C THR A 258 -29.45 40.64 -24.83
N VAL A 259 -30.68 40.74 -25.34
CA VAL A 259 -31.86 40.13 -24.73
C VAL A 259 -31.82 38.60 -24.86
N LEU A 260 -31.54 38.07 -26.06
CA LEU A 260 -31.45 36.62 -26.27
C LEU A 260 -30.25 36.01 -25.51
N ALA A 261 -29.15 36.77 -25.41
CA ALA A 261 -28.00 36.37 -24.62
C ALA A 261 -28.30 36.33 -23.11
N GLU A 262 -29.04 37.30 -22.58
CA GLU A 262 -29.42 37.34 -21.16
C GLU A 262 -30.37 36.19 -20.82
N VAL A 263 -31.31 35.84 -21.71
CA VAL A 263 -32.21 34.67 -21.54
C VAL A 263 -31.41 33.36 -21.50
N ILE A 264 -30.44 33.18 -22.39
CA ILE A 264 -29.58 31.97 -22.42
C ILE A 264 -28.65 31.92 -21.21
N GLU A 265 -28.12 33.06 -20.76
CA GLU A 265 -27.30 33.13 -19.55
C GLU A 265 -28.11 32.96 -18.27
N THR A 266 -29.38 33.35 -18.24
CA THR A 266 -30.30 33.09 -17.13
C THR A 266 -30.62 31.59 -17.02
N LEU A 267 -30.74 30.89 -18.16
CA LEU A 267 -30.83 29.42 -18.20
C LEU A 267 -29.55 28.73 -17.69
N LYS A 268 -28.37 29.36 -17.84
CA LYS A 268 -27.11 28.87 -17.26
C LYS A 268 -26.93 29.24 -15.77
N ARG A 269 -27.38 30.43 -15.36
CA ARG A 269 -27.27 30.97 -13.99
C ARG A 269 -28.31 30.44 -13.02
N ALA A 270 -29.35 29.74 -13.49
CA ALA A 270 -30.26 28.97 -12.63
C ALA A 270 -29.56 27.81 -11.88
N GLY A 271 -28.27 27.55 -12.12
CA GLY A 271 -27.39 26.76 -11.27
C GLY A 271 -26.63 27.59 -10.21
N ILE A 272 -27.20 27.66 -8.99
CA ILE A 272 -26.61 28.01 -7.67
C ILE A 272 -26.50 29.51 -7.30
N GLN A 273 -27.30 29.93 -6.28
CA GLN A 273 -26.82 30.35 -4.95
C GLN A 273 -27.99 30.55 -3.96
N ALA A 274 -28.01 29.78 -2.86
CA ALA A 274 -28.71 30.15 -1.63
C ALA A 274 -27.80 29.85 -0.42
N LYS A 275 -27.57 30.87 0.41
CA LYS A 275 -26.76 30.81 1.64
C LYS A 275 -27.45 29.91 2.68
N HIS A 276 -26.75 28.89 3.16
CA HIS A 276 -27.17 28.00 4.24
C HIS A 276 -27.03 28.66 5.63
N PRO A 277 -27.93 28.35 6.59
CA PRO A 277 -27.63 28.39 8.01
C PRO A 277 -26.88 27.12 8.47
N ALA A 278 -25.90 27.34 9.34
CA ALA A 278 -25.06 26.44 10.14
C ALA A 278 -25.33 24.92 10.07
N GLN A 279 -24.42 24.14 9.43
CA GLN A 279 -24.29 22.68 9.63
C GLN A 279 -22.83 22.18 9.52
N CYS A 280 -22.57 21.04 10.19
CA CYS A 280 -21.29 20.37 10.30
C CYS A 280 -20.93 19.62 9.00
N PRO A 281 -19.79 19.93 8.37
CA PRO A 281 -19.37 19.29 7.13
C PRO A 281 -19.03 17.81 7.33
N ALA A 282 -19.33 16.97 6.33
CA ALA A 282 -18.94 15.55 6.34
C ALA A 282 -17.41 15.40 6.36
N GLY A 283 -16.88 14.63 7.31
CA GLY A 283 -15.47 14.24 7.34
C GLY A 283 -15.11 13.19 6.27
N PRO A 284 -13.84 12.77 6.18
CA PRO A 284 -13.39 11.75 5.21
C PRO A 284 -14.10 10.39 5.41
N GLU A 285 -14.49 10.13 6.66
CA GLU A 285 -15.10 8.89 7.13
C GLU A 285 -16.66 8.94 7.11
N ASP A 286 -17.25 10.07 6.76
CA ASP A 286 -18.71 10.24 6.81
C ASP A 286 -19.36 9.97 5.44
N VAL A 287 -20.54 9.34 5.47
CA VAL A 287 -21.39 9.22 4.27
C VAL A 287 -21.88 10.62 3.91
N LYS A 288 -21.65 11.04 2.67
CA LYS A 288 -22.01 12.39 2.21
C LYS A 288 -23.45 12.42 1.72
N CYS A 289 -24.16 13.51 1.97
CA CYS A 289 -25.50 13.70 1.41
C CYS A 289 -25.44 13.91 -0.11
N ASP A 290 -26.33 13.24 -0.85
CA ASP A 290 -26.39 13.30 -2.31
C ASP A 290 -27.04 14.57 -2.86
N PHE A 291 -27.73 15.32 -1.99
CA PHE A 291 -28.57 16.46 -2.36
C PHE A 291 -27.98 17.82 -1.95
N CYS A 292 -26.95 17.84 -1.11
CA CYS A 292 -26.28 19.09 -0.75
C CYS A 292 -25.58 19.69 -1.97
N SER A 293 -25.92 20.94 -2.28
CA SER A 293 -25.23 21.72 -3.31
C SER A 293 -23.93 22.28 -2.75
N GLY A 294 -22.80 22.02 -3.43
CA GLY A 294 -21.48 22.47 -3.00
C GLY A 294 -20.85 21.57 -1.92
N ARG A 295 -20.59 22.11 -0.72
CA ARG A 295 -19.99 21.36 0.39
C ARG A 295 -21.02 20.35 0.93
N LYS A 296 -20.71 19.05 0.86
CA LYS A 296 -21.65 17.99 1.26
C LYS A 296 -21.68 17.82 2.78
N ASP A 297 -22.89 17.87 3.34
CA ASP A 297 -23.13 17.56 4.75
C ASP A 297 -23.17 16.05 5.00
N LYS A 298 -22.98 15.66 6.26
CA LYS A 298 -23.08 14.26 6.69
C LYS A 298 -24.51 13.75 6.50
N ALA A 299 -24.65 12.66 5.75
CA ALA A 299 -25.90 11.93 5.63
C ALA A 299 -26.22 11.20 6.94
N VAL A 300 -27.49 11.27 7.35
CA VAL A 300 -28.01 10.62 8.55
C VAL A 300 -28.73 9.34 8.18
N LYS A 301 -29.52 9.35 7.09
CA LYS A 301 -30.22 8.15 6.60
C LYS A 301 -30.09 7.98 5.09
N SER A 302 -30.14 6.73 4.66
CA SER A 302 -30.29 6.35 3.25
C SER A 302 -31.70 5.86 2.99
N CYS A 303 -32.29 6.25 1.87
CA CYS A 303 -33.57 5.73 1.43
C CYS A 303 -33.36 4.59 0.43
N LEU A 304 -33.93 3.42 0.71
CA LEU A 304 -33.82 2.26 -0.17
C LEU A 304 -34.73 2.33 -1.41
N VAL A 305 -35.67 3.28 -1.42
CA VAL A 305 -36.53 3.55 -2.59
C VAL A 305 -35.91 4.62 -3.49
N CYS A 306 -35.42 5.72 -2.90
CA CYS A 306 -34.73 6.77 -3.65
C CYS A 306 -33.30 6.39 -4.03
N LEU A 307 -32.73 5.34 -3.42
CA LEU A 307 -31.36 4.88 -3.60
C LEU A 307 -30.32 5.98 -3.36
N ALA A 308 -30.57 6.82 -2.36
CA ALA A 308 -29.73 7.99 -2.04
C ALA A 308 -29.62 8.23 -0.53
N SER A 309 -28.59 8.97 -0.13
CA SER A 309 -28.25 9.34 1.24
C SER A 309 -28.57 10.82 1.54
N PHE A 310 -29.21 11.07 2.68
CA PHE A 310 -29.80 12.35 3.03
C PHE A 310 -29.24 12.87 4.36
N CYS A 311 -28.78 14.12 4.41
CA CYS A 311 -28.53 14.84 5.66
C CYS A 311 -29.86 15.20 6.34
N LYS A 312 -29.81 15.73 7.56
CA LYS A 312 -31.01 16.00 8.37
C LYS A 312 -32.04 16.87 7.65
N THR A 313 -31.60 17.86 6.88
CA THR A 313 -32.48 18.77 6.12
C THR A 313 -33.12 18.07 4.93
N HIS A 314 -32.32 17.39 4.09
CA HIS A 314 -32.84 16.68 2.92
C HIS A 314 -33.64 15.42 3.28
N LEU A 315 -33.55 14.93 4.52
CA LEU A 315 -34.35 13.82 5.03
C LEU A 315 -35.76 14.26 5.47
N GLN A 316 -35.96 15.53 5.82
CA GLN A 316 -37.22 16.03 6.37
C GLN A 316 -38.46 15.73 5.51
N PRO A 317 -38.42 15.84 4.16
CA PRO A 317 -39.54 15.47 3.30
C PRO A 317 -39.99 14.00 3.41
N HIS A 318 -39.10 13.09 3.82
CA HIS A 318 -39.46 11.68 4.05
C HIS A 318 -40.35 11.46 5.26
N TYR A 319 -40.36 12.39 6.22
CA TYR A 319 -41.21 12.32 7.40
C TYR A 319 -42.52 13.08 7.23
N GLU A 320 -42.47 14.21 6.54
CA GLU A 320 -43.58 15.16 6.46
C GLU A 320 -44.51 14.91 5.27
N SER A 321 -44.00 14.39 4.15
CA SER A 321 -44.82 14.15 2.96
C SER A 321 -45.50 12.77 2.97
N PRO A 322 -46.82 12.70 2.73
CA PRO A 322 -47.55 11.44 2.59
C PRO A 322 -46.97 10.49 1.54
N ALA A 323 -46.35 11.01 0.47
CA ALA A 323 -45.76 10.19 -0.59
C ALA A 323 -44.49 9.45 -0.15
N PHE A 324 -43.62 10.12 0.62
CA PHE A 324 -42.33 9.56 1.03
C PHE A 324 -42.35 8.91 2.41
N LYS A 325 -43.42 9.08 3.17
CA LYS A 325 -43.61 8.43 4.48
C LYS A 325 -43.56 6.90 4.41
N LYS A 326 -43.87 6.32 3.25
CA LYS A 326 -43.80 4.88 2.98
C LYS A 326 -42.41 4.40 2.55
N HIS A 327 -41.49 5.32 2.24
CA HIS A 327 -40.15 4.96 1.81
C HIS A 327 -39.37 4.39 2.99
N LYS A 328 -38.77 3.21 2.80
CA LYS A 328 -37.93 2.59 3.84
C LYS A 328 -36.60 3.36 3.98
N LEU A 329 -36.42 3.96 5.14
CA LEU A 329 -35.20 4.66 5.54
C LEU A 329 -34.36 3.76 6.44
N VAL A 330 -33.06 3.69 6.16
CA VAL A 330 -32.07 2.99 6.98
C VAL A 330 -30.97 3.96 7.38
N GLU A 331 -30.18 3.63 8.40
CA GLU A 331 -29.02 4.45 8.78
C GLU A 331 -28.08 4.62 7.58
N ALA A 332 -27.51 5.80 7.40
CA ALA A 332 -26.61 6.06 6.29
C ALA A 332 -25.35 5.19 6.42
N PHE A 333 -25.06 4.35 5.42
CA PHE A 333 -23.85 3.53 5.35
C PHE A 333 -23.12 3.78 4.01
N ARG A 334 -21.79 3.67 4.01
CA ARG A 334 -20.91 4.13 2.90
C ARG A 334 -21.17 3.45 1.56
N GLN A 335 -21.69 2.23 1.57
CA GLN A 335 -21.70 1.31 0.43
C GLN A 335 -23.07 1.21 -0.26
N LEU A 336 -23.91 2.25 -0.21
CA LEU A 336 -25.24 2.20 -0.84
C LEU A 336 -25.18 1.87 -2.34
N GLN A 337 -24.17 2.37 -3.06
CA GLN A 337 -23.96 2.02 -4.48
C GLN A 337 -23.60 0.55 -4.69
N GLU A 338 -22.91 -0.10 -3.75
CA GLU A 338 -22.57 -1.53 -3.83
C GLU A 338 -23.79 -2.43 -3.55
N GLN A 339 -24.87 -1.86 -3.00
CA GLN A 339 -26.15 -2.56 -2.86
C GLN A 339 -27.06 -2.41 -4.09
N ILE A 340 -26.61 -1.71 -5.12
CA ILE A 340 -27.37 -1.51 -6.36
C ILE A 340 -26.73 -2.37 -7.46
N CYS A 341 -27.53 -3.19 -8.11
CA CYS A 341 -27.10 -3.94 -9.28
C CYS A 341 -26.59 -2.98 -10.35
N SER A 342 -25.34 -3.15 -10.75
CA SER A 342 -24.68 -2.33 -11.77
C SER A 342 -25.41 -2.41 -13.12
N GLN A 343 -25.99 -3.57 -13.45
CA GLN A 343 -26.70 -3.79 -14.71
C GLN A 343 -28.12 -3.20 -14.70
N HIS A 344 -28.86 -3.40 -13.62
CA HIS A 344 -30.30 -3.11 -13.59
C HIS A 344 -30.68 -1.87 -12.78
N GLY A 345 -29.76 -1.31 -12.00
CA GLY A 345 -30.04 -0.18 -11.11
C GLY A 345 -31.08 -0.50 -10.03
N LYS A 346 -31.20 -1.77 -9.64
CA LYS A 346 -32.14 -2.28 -8.62
C LYS A 346 -31.40 -2.83 -7.41
N LEU A 347 -32.04 -2.83 -6.25
CA LEU A 347 -31.44 -3.29 -4.99
C LEU A 347 -31.08 -4.79 -5.06
N LEU A 348 -29.93 -5.14 -4.49
CA LEU A 348 -29.44 -6.52 -4.37
C LEU A 348 -30.10 -7.22 -3.18
N GLU A 349 -31.34 -7.67 -3.35
CA GLU A 349 -32.16 -8.25 -2.28
C GLU A 349 -32.14 -9.79 -2.23
N VAL A 350 -31.55 -10.43 -3.24
CA VAL A 350 -31.50 -11.90 -3.40
C VAL A 350 -30.05 -12.35 -3.30
N TYR A 351 -29.78 -13.47 -2.63
CA TYR A 351 -28.47 -14.10 -2.54
C TYR A 351 -28.47 -15.40 -3.35
N CYS A 352 -27.58 -15.50 -4.32
CA CYS A 352 -27.38 -16.72 -5.09
C CYS A 352 -26.43 -17.65 -4.34
N LEU A 353 -26.91 -18.83 -3.93
CA LEU A 353 -26.12 -19.80 -3.16
C LEU A 353 -25.01 -20.43 -4.00
N LYS A 354 -25.24 -20.63 -5.30
CA LYS A 354 -24.27 -21.22 -6.23
C LYS A 354 -23.08 -20.29 -6.48
N ASP A 355 -23.36 -19.05 -6.86
CA ASP A 355 -22.33 -18.06 -7.20
C ASP A 355 -21.83 -17.22 -6.00
N GLN A 356 -22.45 -17.40 -4.83
CA GLN A 356 -22.10 -16.74 -3.57
C GLN A 356 -22.07 -15.20 -3.63
N GLN A 357 -23.06 -14.61 -4.27
CA GLN A 357 -23.17 -13.16 -4.46
C GLN A 357 -24.61 -12.66 -4.27
N CYS A 358 -24.75 -11.41 -3.84
CA CYS A 358 -26.03 -10.72 -3.83
C CYS A 358 -26.38 -10.23 -5.25
N ILE A 359 -27.58 -10.52 -5.71
CA ILE A 359 -28.14 -10.19 -7.02
C ILE A 359 -29.48 -9.44 -6.86
N CYS A 360 -29.91 -8.72 -7.89
CA CYS A 360 -31.27 -8.14 -7.91
C CYS A 360 -32.29 -9.12 -8.49
N MET A 361 -33.59 -8.84 -8.30
CA MET A 361 -34.67 -9.68 -8.82
C MET A 361 -34.62 -9.87 -10.34
N MET A 362 -34.14 -8.89 -11.10
CA MET A 362 -34.01 -9.03 -12.56
C MET A 362 -32.90 -10.00 -12.95
N CYS A 363 -31.75 -9.98 -12.27
CA CYS A 363 -30.68 -10.96 -12.45
C CYS A 363 -31.16 -12.38 -12.10
N MET A 364 -31.95 -12.55 -11.04
CA MET A 364 -32.57 -13.83 -10.69
C MET A 364 -33.43 -14.37 -11.85
N MET A 365 -34.22 -13.49 -12.47
CA MET A 365 -35.17 -13.85 -13.51
C MET A 365 -34.56 -14.00 -14.90
N VAL A 366 -33.30 -13.62 -15.14
CA VAL A 366 -32.67 -13.68 -16.48
C VAL A 366 -31.41 -14.55 -16.47
N GLU A 367 -30.46 -14.23 -15.61
CA GLU A 367 -29.13 -14.85 -15.61
C GLU A 367 -29.04 -16.03 -14.63
N HIS A 368 -29.79 -15.99 -13.52
CA HIS A 368 -29.69 -16.95 -12.43
C HIS A 368 -30.95 -17.81 -12.25
N GLN A 369 -31.77 -17.98 -13.30
CA GLN A 369 -33.07 -18.68 -13.23
C GLN A 369 -32.95 -20.13 -12.71
N GLN A 370 -31.83 -20.81 -13.01
CA GLN A 370 -31.59 -22.20 -12.62
C GLN A 370 -30.72 -22.32 -11.35
N HIS A 371 -30.33 -21.20 -10.73
CA HIS A 371 -29.51 -21.22 -9.54
C HIS A 371 -30.38 -21.23 -8.29
N ASN A 372 -29.93 -21.93 -7.25
CA ASN A 372 -30.61 -21.88 -5.97
C ASN A 372 -30.38 -20.50 -5.34
N THR A 373 -31.47 -19.79 -5.06
CA THR A 373 -31.45 -18.42 -4.55
C THR A 373 -32.31 -18.31 -3.31
N VAL A 374 -31.87 -17.48 -2.38
CA VAL A 374 -32.60 -17.14 -1.14
C VAL A 374 -32.64 -15.63 -0.99
N THR A 375 -33.48 -15.09 -0.11
CA THR A 375 -33.41 -13.65 0.20
C THR A 375 -32.08 -13.34 0.91
N ALA A 376 -31.55 -12.13 0.74
CA ALA A 376 -30.33 -11.70 1.40
C ALA A 376 -30.40 -11.81 2.94
N ALA A 377 -31.60 -11.65 3.51
CA ALA A 377 -31.84 -11.82 4.95
C ALA A 377 -31.64 -13.28 5.39
N VAL A 378 -32.15 -14.25 4.63
CA VAL A 378 -31.98 -15.68 4.90
C VAL A 378 -30.52 -16.09 4.71
N GLY A 379 -29.90 -15.68 3.60
CA GLY A 379 -28.47 -15.95 3.35
C GLY A 379 -27.56 -15.39 4.46
N ARG A 380 -27.86 -14.20 4.99
CA ARG A 380 -27.18 -13.64 6.17
C ARG A 380 -27.37 -14.51 7.40
N ALA A 381 -28.60 -14.91 7.71
CA ALA A 381 -28.89 -15.73 8.89
C ALA A 381 -28.13 -17.07 8.86
N GLU A 382 -28.05 -17.72 7.71
CA GLU A 382 -27.28 -18.95 7.53
C GLU A 382 -25.76 -18.74 7.72
N LYS A 383 -25.21 -17.65 7.17
CA LYS A 383 -23.77 -17.33 7.27
C LYS A 383 -23.36 -16.74 8.62
N GLN A 384 -24.32 -16.26 9.42
CA GLN A 384 -24.06 -15.63 10.71
C GLN A 384 -23.41 -16.59 11.72
N LYS A 385 -23.86 -17.85 11.77
CA LYS A 385 -23.33 -18.84 12.71
C LYS A 385 -21.86 -19.22 12.41
N PRO A 386 -21.50 -19.63 11.17
CA PRO A 386 -20.09 -19.87 10.81
C PRO A 386 -19.17 -18.66 11.05
N LEU A 387 -19.67 -17.43 10.87
CA LEU A 387 -18.89 -16.22 11.15
C LEU A 387 -18.55 -16.09 12.65
N LEU A 388 -19.51 -16.38 13.53
CA LEU A 388 -19.27 -16.40 14.98
C LEU A 388 -18.31 -17.52 15.39
N ASP A 389 -18.39 -18.69 14.74
CA ASP A 389 -17.45 -19.79 14.96
C ASP A 389 -16.02 -19.39 14.59
N VAL A 390 -15.84 -18.74 13.43
CA VAL A 390 -14.54 -18.19 13.01
C VAL A 390 -14.05 -17.11 13.98
N GLN A 391 -14.95 -16.23 14.45
CA GLN A 391 -14.61 -15.21 15.44
C GLN A 391 -14.10 -15.84 16.75
N ALA A 392 -14.77 -16.89 17.24
CA ALA A 392 -14.35 -17.61 18.43
C ALA A 392 -12.97 -18.29 18.25
N ILE A 393 -12.73 -18.92 17.09
CA ILE A 393 -11.42 -19.50 16.74
C ILE A 393 -10.33 -18.42 16.71
N CYS A 394 -10.61 -17.26 16.12
CA CYS A 394 -9.67 -16.14 16.09
C CYS A 394 -9.36 -15.64 17.50
N GLN A 395 -10.37 -15.45 18.35
CA GLN A 395 -10.17 -15.04 19.74
C GLN A 395 -9.35 -16.06 20.54
N GLN A 396 -9.58 -17.36 20.34
CA GLN A 396 -8.79 -18.41 20.97
C GLN A 396 -7.33 -18.38 20.51
N LYS A 397 -7.10 -18.21 19.19
CA LYS A 397 -5.75 -18.07 18.64
C LYS A 397 -5.04 -16.82 19.18
N ILE A 398 -5.74 -15.70 19.31
CA ILE A 398 -5.18 -14.47 19.91
C ILE A 398 -4.74 -14.74 21.34
N LYS A 399 -5.61 -15.28 22.19
CA LYS A 399 -5.28 -15.61 23.58
C LYS A 399 -4.08 -16.55 23.68
N LYS A 400 -4.02 -17.58 22.83
CA LYS A 400 -2.88 -18.51 22.79
C LYS A 400 -1.59 -17.78 22.43
N ARG A 401 -1.61 -16.91 21.43
CA ARG A 401 -0.43 -16.16 20.98
C ARG A 401 0.02 -15.11 21.98
N GLU A 402 -0.93 -14.46 22.68
CA GLU A 402 -0.62 -13.55 23.79
C GLU A 402 0.07 -14.29 24.93
N GLN A 403 -0.39 -15.50 25.26
CA GLN A 403 0.28 -16.36 26.25
C GLN A 403 1.68 -16.79 25.80
N GLU A 404 1.83 -17.30 24.57
CA GLU A 404 3.15 -17.67 23.99
C GLU A 404 4.12 -16.48 24.01
N LEU A 405 3.62 -15.26 23.73
CA LEU A 405 4.43 -14.04 23.76
C LEU A 405 4.87 -13.67 25.19
N GLN A 406 3.98 -13.83 26.17
CA GLN A 406 4.32 -13.57 27.58
C GLN A 406 5.39 -14.55 28.07
N GLU A 407 5.19 -15.86 27.83
CA GLU A 407 6.16 -16.91 28.20
C GLU A 407 7.53 -16.65 27.57
N LEU A 408 7.56 -16.26 26.29
CA LEU A 408 8.82 -15.92 25.60
C LEU A 408 9.49 -14.67 26.19
N THR A 409 8.70 -13.64 26.54
CA THR A 409 9.23 -12.41 27.13
C THR A 409 9.87 -12.68 28.49
N GLU A 410 9.21 -13.49 29.33
CA GLU A 410 9.75 -13.94 30.62
C GLU A 410 11.01 -14.78 30.45
N ALA A 411 11.05 -15.69 29.46
CA ALA A 411 12.24 -16.48 29.14
C ALA A 411 13.43 -15.61 28.69
N VAL A 412 13.19 -14.59 27.87
CA VAL A 412 14.22 -13.66 27.39
C VAL A 412 14.80 -12.84 28.55
N GLU A 413 13.97 -12.27 29.42
CA GLU A 413 14.48 -11.51 30.56
C GLU A 413 15.18 -12.42 31.58
N THR A 414 14.70 -13.65 31.77
CA THR A 414 15.40 -14.65 32.61
C THR A 414 16.77 -14.99 32.04
N HIS A 415 16.87 -15.24 30.72
CA HIS A 415 18.13 -15.53 30.07
C HIS A 415 19.10 -14.35 30.15
N LYS A 416 18.61 -13.12 29.95
CA LYS A 416 19.40 -11.89 30.10
C LYS A 416 19.93 -11.71 31.52
N HIS A 417 19.10 -11.96 32.55
CA HIS A 417 19.55 -11.89 33.94
C HIS A 417 20.58 -12.99 34.26
N SER A 418 20.38 -14.20 33.75
CA SER A 418 21.32 -15.31 33.88
C SER A 418 22.67 -14.98 33.23
N ALA A 419 22.67 -14.47 32.00
CA ALA A 419 23.88 -14.06 31.30
C ALA A 419 24.64 -12.95 32.04
N GLN A 420 23.93 -11.93 32.56
CA GLN A 420 24.54 -10.88 33.38
C GLN A 420 25.15 -11.43 34.67
N THR A 421 24.48 -12.39 35.31
CA THR A 421 24.99 -13.05 36.52
C THR A 421 26.25 -13.84 36.22
N ALA A 422 26.25 -14.65 35.14
CA ALA A 422 27.42 -15.40 34.70
C ALA A 422 28.62 -14.48 34.42
N VAL A 423 28.41 -13.38 33.69
CA VAL A 423 29.47 -12.38 33.42
C VAL A 423 30.04 -11.81 34.71
N GLN A 424 29.18 -11.45 35.67
CA GLN A 424 29.63 -10.87 36.94
C GLN A 424 30.37 -11.89 37.80
N GLU A 425 29.91 -13.14 37.84
CA GLU A 425 30.57 -14.23 38.56
C GLU A 425 31.94 -14.55 37.96
N THR A 426 32.03 -14.68 36.63
CA THR A 426 33.31 -14.85 35.92
C THR A 426 34.25 -13.68 36.21
N LYS A 427 33.77 -12.43 36.18
CA LYS A 427 34.59 -11.25 36.51
C LYS A 427 35.13 -11.31 37.94
N ASN A 428 34.31 -11.72 38.90
CA ASN A 428 34.74 -11.86 40.29
C ASN A 428 35.82 -12.94 40.42
N GLN A 429 35.61 -14.11 39.81
CA GLN A 429 36.58 -15.22 39.83
C GLN A 429 37.91 -14.83 39.17
N CYS A 430 37.89 -14.18 38.01
CA CYS A 430 39.10 -13.68 37.36
C CYS A 430 39.84 -12.66 38.23
N THR A 431 39.11 -11.80 38.94
CA THR A 431 39.70 -10.80 39.84
C THR A 431 40.43 -11.47 41.01
N GLU A 432 39.81 -12.47 41.66
CA GLU A 432 40.43 -13.26 42.73
C GLU A 432 41.69 -13.99 42.25
N LEU A 433 41.66 -14.58 41.05
CA LEU A 433 42.85 -15.22 40.44
C LEU A 433 43.98 -14.22 40.23
N ILE A 434 43.69 -13.03 39.69
CA ILE A 434 44.70 -11.98 39.48
C ILE A 434 45.32 -11.55 40.82
N ILE A 435 44.51 -11.40 41.86
CA ILE A 435 44.99 -11.03 43.20
C ILE A 435 45.89 -12.13 43.77
N SER A 436 45.48 -13.40 43.66
CA SER A 436 46.25 -14.55 44.13
C SER A 436 47.61 -14.66 43.43
N ILE A 437 47.63 -14.56 42.09
CA ILE A 437 48.87 -14.59 41.30
C ILE A 437 49.80 -13.44 41.69
N LYS A 438 49.27 -12.21 41.81
CA LYS A 438 50.07 -11.05 42.24
C LYS A 438 50.68 -11.28 43.62
N ARG A 439 49.90 -11.79 44.57
CA ARG A 439 50.38 -12.11 45.93
C ARG A 439 51.52 -13.14 45.87
N THR A 440 51.35 -14.24 45.17
CA THR A 440 52.38 -15.27 45.03
C THR A 440 53.66 -14.73 44.36
N CYS A 441 53.53 -13.89 43.34
CA CYS A 441 54.69 -13.22 42.74
C CYS A 441 55.42 -12.32 43.75
N THR A 442 54.70 -11.56 44.56
CA THR A 442 55.34 -10.72 45.60
C THR A 442 56.05 -11.55 46.65
N GLU A 443 55.47 -12.67 47.09
CA GLU A 443 56.08 -13.60 48.05
C GLU A 443 57.36 -14.26 47.48
N MET A 444 57.36 -14.64 46.20
CA MET A 444 58.56 -15.15 45.54
C MET A 444 59.66 -14.10 45.43
N MET A 445 59.32 -12.86 45.05
CA MET A 445 60.30 -11.77 44.96
C MET A 445 60.92 -11.42 46.31
N THR A 446 60.16 -11.45 47.40
CA THR A 446 60.69 -11.19 48.75
C THR A 446 61.63 -12.30 49.20
N LEU A 447 61.33 -13.57 48.91
CA LEU A 447 62.22 -14.70 49.20
C LEU A 447 63.56 -14.60 48.45
N ILE A 448 63.54 -14.26 47.15
CA ILE A 448 64.75 -14.05 46.35
C ILE A 448 65.62 -12.94 46.97
N LYS A 449 65.01 -11.78 47.28
CA LYS A 449 65.71 -10.65 47.90
C LYS A 449 66.28 -10.99 49.28
N ALA A 450 65.55 -11.77 50.09
CA ALA A 450 66.02 -12.20 51.39
C ALA A 450 67.23 -13.14 51.28
N GLN A 451 67.20 -14.08 50.33
CA GLN A 451 68.30 -15.00 50.07
C GLN A 451 69.53 -14.27 49.51
N GLU A 452 69.35 -13.35 48.56
CA GLU A 452 70.39 -12.46 48.05
C GLU A 452 71.07 -11.71 49.21
N LYS A 453 70.27 -11.02 50.04
CA LYS A 453 70.78 -10.26 51.18
C LYS A 453 71.57 -11.13 52.16
N ALA A 454 71.08 -12.34 52.47
CA ALA A 454 71.76 -13.25 53.40
C ALA A 454 73.13 -13.70 52.85
N VAL A 455 73.17 -14.10 51.58
CA VAL A 455 74.39 -14.55 50.91
C VAL A 455 75.40 -13.41 50.77
N VAL A 456 74.96 -12.21 50.38
CA VAL A 456 75.81 -11.02 50.28
C VAL A 456 76.36 -10.63 51.65
N SER A 457 75.53 -10.61 52.71
CA SER A 457 75.98 -10.27 54.07
C SER A 457 77.07 -11.25 54.57
N GLN A 458 76.89 -12.55 54.29
CA GLN A 458 77.88 -13.57 54.62
C GLN A 458 79.19 -13.36 53.85
N ALA A 459 79.12 -13.03 52.56
CA ALA A 459 80.30 -12.74 51.75
C ALA A 459 81.04 -11.48 52.25
N GLU A 460 80.32 -10.42 52.60
CA GLU A 460 80.90 -9.19 53.16
C GLU A 460 81.64 -9.44 54.48
N GLU A 461 81.13 -10.32 55.35
CA GLU A 461 81.80 -10.69 56.59
C GLU A 461 83.13 -11.43 56.33
N VAL A 462 83.14 -12.36 55.37
CA VAL A 462 84.36 -13.06 54.94
C VAL A 462 85.35 -12.09 54.30
N ILE A 463 84.88 -11.16 53.45
CA ILE A 463 85.72 -10.12 52.84
C ILE A 463 86.38 -9.27 53.93
N LYS A 464 85.61 -8.76 54.91
CA LYS A 464 86.17 -7.96 56.02
C LYS A 464 87.23 -8.73 56.82
N LYS A 465 87.01 -10.02 57.05
CA LYS A 465 87.99 -10.87 57.76
C LYS A 465 89.29 -11.00 56.96
N LEU A 466 89.18 -11.27 55.66
CA LEU A 466 90.33 -11.35 54.75
C LEU A 466 91.08 -10.01 54.63
N GLU A 467 90.38 -8.89 54.52
CA GLU A 467 90.99 -7.56 54.47
C GLU A 467 91.80 -7.27 55.73
N LYS A 468 91.26 -7.61 56.92
CA LYS A 468 91.96 -7.47 58.19
C LYS A 468 93.22 -8.35 58.24
N GLU A 469 93.10 -9.60 57.83
CA GLU A 469 94.21 -10.55 57.81
C GLU A 469 95.33 -10.10 56.86
N ILE A 470 94.97 -9.64 55.65
CA ILE A 470 95.91 -9.05 54.69
C ILE A 470 96.60 -7.82 55.30
N ALA A 471 95.87 -6.96 56.02
CA ALA A 471 96.46 -5.79 56.66
C ALA A 471 97.47 -6.18 57.77
N GLU A 472 97.15 -7.18 58.59
CA GLU A 472 98.06 -7.71 59.61
C GLU A 472 99.31 -8.37 58.99
N LEU A 473 99.14 -9.13 57.91
CA LEU A 473 100.24 -9.74 57.17
C LEU A 473 101.14 -8.68 56.52
N LYS A 474 100.56 -7.64 55.90
CA LYS A 474 101.32 -6.50 55.36
C LYS A 474 102.11 -5.76 56.43
N LYS A 475 101.52 -5.57 57.62
CA LYS A 475 102.21 -4.95 58.76
C LYS A 475 103.40 -5.78 59.22
N ARG A 476 103.22 -7.09 59.42
CA ARG A 476 104.31 -8.01 59.77
C ARG A 476 105.41 -8.05 58.71
N ASN A 477 105.04 -8.03 57.42
CA ASN A 477 106.02 -7.98 56.34
C ASN A 477 106.86 -6.69 56.38
N ALA A 478 106.22 -5.54 56.64
CA ALA A 478 106.95 -4.27 56.79
C ALA A 478 107.91 -4.28 57.99
N GLU A 479 107.49 -4.83 59.14
CA GLU A 479 108.37 -5.00 60.32
C GLU A 479 109.56 -5.93 60.02
N ILE A 480 109.37 -6.98 59.23
CA ILE A 480 110.44 -7.88 58.77
C ILE A 480 111.40 -7.17 57.80
N GLU A 481 110.87 -6.42 56.83
CA GLU A 481 111.69 -5.63 55.89
C GLU A 481 112.55 -4.61 56.63
N GLU A 482 111.98 -3.86 57.58
CA GLU A 482 112.71 -2.90 58.41
C GLU A 482 113.84 -3.57 59.22
N LEU A 483 113.55 -4.71 59.86
CA LEU A 483 114.56 -5.43 60.62
C LEU A 483 115.67 -6.00 59.73
N SER A 484 115.36 -6.43 58.50
CA SER A 484 116.33 -7.00 57.55
C SER A 484 117.38 -5.99 57.06
N HIS A 485 117.06 -4.69 57.12
CA HIS A 485 117.94 -3.59 56.73
C HIS A 485 118.70 -2.96 57.91
N THR A 486 118.54 -3.47 59.13
CA THR A 486 119.20 -2.92 60.32
C THR A 486 120.66 -3.37 60.41
N GLU A 487 121.59 -2.43 60.65
CA GLU A 487 123.02 -2.72 60.82
C GLU A 487 123.42 -3.13 62.26
N ASP A 488 122.55 -2.90 63.26
CA ASP A 488 122.80 -3.26 64.68
C ASP A 488 122.50 -4.75 64.95
N PRO A 489 123.52 -5.59 65.21
CA PRO A 489 123.34 -7.03 65.41
C PRO A 489 122.59 -7.37 66.71
N ILE A 490 122.62 -6.51 67.72
CA ILE A 490 121.97 -6.76 69.02
C ILE A 490 120.46 -6.50 68.89
N TYR A 491 120.08 -5.38 68.28
CA TYR A 491 118.67 -5.07 67.99
C TYR A 491 118.04 -6.11 67.06
N PHE A 492 118.79 -6.56 66.03
CA PHE A 492 118.36 -7.66 65.16
C PHE A 492 118.02 -8.92 65.97
N LEU A 493 118.95 -9.40 66.80
CA LEU A 493 118.75 -10.64 67.56
C LEU A 493 117.61 -10.54 68.60
N GLN A 494 117.43 -9.38 69.22
CA GLN A 494 116.35 -9.14 70.19
C GLN A 494 114.98 -9.11 69.51
N SER A 495 114.84 -8.38 68.39
CA SER A 495 113.59 -8.23 67.65
C SER A 495 113.24 -9.46 66.80
N PHE A 496 114.24 -10.18 66.28
CA PHE A 496 114.06 -11.42 65.53
C PHE A 496 113.31 -12.47 66.35
N LYS A 497 113.63 -12.61 67.64
CA LYS A 497 112.95 -13.54 68.55
C LYS A 497 111.46 -13.22 68.70
N SER A 498 111.09 -11.93 68.69
CA SER A 498 109.70 -11.46 68.75
C SER A 498 108.93 -11.79 67.47
N LEU A 499 109.55 -11.57 66.29
CA LEU A 499 108.90 -11.74 64.99
C LEU A 499 108.78 -13.21 64.54
N VAL A 500 109.68 -14.08 65.01
CA VAL A 500 109.71 -15.52 64.65
C VAL A 500 108.81 -16.35 65.58
N THR A 501 108.21 -15.75 66.61
CA THR A 501 107.22 -16.45 67.43
C THR A 501 105.97 -16.72 66.58
N PRO A 502 105.56 -17.98 66.33
CA PRO A 502 104.47 -18.28 65.41
C PRO A 502 103.14 -17.80 66.02
N GLY A 503 102.68 -16.65 65.56
CA GLY A 503 101.33 -16.16 65.83
C GLY A 503 100.31 -16.96 65.01
N SER A 504 99.83 -18.05 65.60
CA SER A 504 98.70 -18.90 65.18
C SER A 504 98.88 -19.82 63.96
N ALA A 505 98.41 -21.05 64.18
CA ALA A 505 98.36 -22.21 63.31
C ALA A 505 97.75 -21.96 61.91
N ASP A 506 98.08 -22.86 60.98
CA ASP A 506 97.50 -23.01 59.64
C ASP A 506 96.15 -22.29 59.47
N LEU A 507 96.15 -21.28 58.60
CA LEU A 507 94.94 -20.54 58.25
C LEU A 507 93.85 -21.52 57.82
N PRO A 508 92.64 -21.47 58.42
CA PRO A 508 91.56 -22.32 57.97
C PRO A 508 91.27 -21.97 56.50
N THR A 509 91.43 -22.94 55.61
CA THR A 509 91.06 -22.81 54.20
C THR A 509 89.63 -22.30 54.13
N ILE A 510 89.43 -21.07 53.66
CA ILE A 510 88.10 -20.50 53.52
C ILE A 510 87.41 -21.27 52.40
N THR A 511 86.56 -22.22 52.76
CA THR A 511 85.75 -22.96 51.80
C THR A 511 84.68 -22.02 51.28
N THR A 512 84.90 -21.44 50.10
CA THR A 512 83.86 -20.70 49.38
C THR A 512 82.75 -21.68 49.00
N SER A 513 81.63 -21.62 49.72
CA SER A 513 80.42 -22.34 49.32
C SER A 513 79.99 -21.83 47.94
N PRO A 514 79.66 -22.71 46.97
CA PRO A 514 79.24 -22.27 45.65
C PRO A 514 77.97 -21.43 45.76
N PHE A 515 78.02 -20.19 45.27
CA PHE A 515 76.84 -19.34 45.17
C PHE A 515 75.84 -19.96 44.19
N TYR A 516 74.65 -20.31 44.66
CA TYR A 516 73.61 -20.95 43.85
C TYR A 516 73.04 -19.97 42.80
N SER A 517 72.82 -20.44 41.58
CA SER A 517 72.19 -19.64 40.52
C SER A 517 70.66 -19.66 40.63
N PHE A 518 70.01 -18.51 40.45
CA PHE A 518 68.54 -18.38 40.44
C PHE A 518 67.84 -18.95 39.18
N LYS A 519 68.58 -19.56 38.23
CA LYS A 519 68.00 -20.16 37.01
C LYS A 519 66.91 -21.19 37.28
N TYR A 520 66.94 -21.87 38.42
CA TYR A 520 65.88 -22.80 38.82
C TYR A 520 64.54 -22.06 39.02
N VAL A 521 64.57 -20.89 39.66
CA VAL A 521 63.37 -20.07 39.91
C VAL A 521 62.78 -19.56 38.60
N GLU A 522 63.61 -19.06 37.69
CA GLU A 522 63.18 -18.63 36.35
C GLU A 522 62.52 -19.77 35.56
N ARG A 523 63.11 -20.97 35.59
CA ARG A 523 62.55 -22.17 34.94
C ARG A 523 61.22 -22.57 35.56
N SER A 524 61.10 -22.56 36.90
CA SER A 524 59.84 -22.88 37.59
C SER A 524 58.72 -21.88 37.28
N VAL A 525 59.03 -20.58 37.22
CA VAL A 525 58.05 -19.53 36.84
C VAL A 525 57.61 -19.69 35.38
N SER A 526 58.53 -20.02 34.48
CA SER A 526 58.23 -20.26 33.07
C SER A 526 57.29 -21.47 32.89
N GLN A 527 57.58 -22.58 33.59
CA GLN A 527 56.72 -23.77 33.58
C GLN A 527 55.34 -23.49 34.17
N PHE A 528 55.24 -22.66 35.21
CA PHE A 528 53.97 -22.27 35.79
C PHE A 528 53.12 -21.46 34.80
N ARG A 529 53.74 -20.52 34.07
CA ARG A 529 53.08 -19.75 33.00
C ARG A 529 52.53 -20.66 31.90
N GLU A 530 53.34 -21.56 31.36
CA GLU A 530 52.93 -22.47 30.28
C GLU A 530 51.73 -23.33 30.69
N LYS A 531 51.75 -23.87 31.91
CA LYS A 531 50.61 -24.64 32.45
C LYS A 531 49.35 -23.80 32.56
N MET A 532 49.47 -22.53 32.97
CA MET A 532 48.32 -21.63 33.09
C MET A 532 47.73 -21.31 31.71
N GLU A 533 48.56 -20.96 30.72
CA GLU A 533 48.13 -20.65 29.35
C GLU A 533 47.45 -21.85 28.68
N ALA A 534 47.98 -23.06 28.86
CA ALA A 534 47.37 -24.28 28.34
C ALA A 534 45.98 -24.53 28.94
N CYS A 535 45.83 -24.36 30.25
CA CYS A 535 44.54 -24.54 30.94
C CYS A 535 43.48 -23.54 30.47
N PHE A 536 43.84 -22.26 30.30
CA PHE A 536 42.92 -21.25 29.77
C PHE A 536 42.49 -21.54 28.33
N LYS A 537 43.41 -22.03 27.49
CA LYS A 537 43.11 -22.36 26.10
C LYS A 537 42.11 -23.52 25.99
N GLU A 538 42.32 -24.58 26.77
CA GLU A 538 41.42 -25.73 26.80
C GLU A 538 39.99 -25.35 27.22
N GLU A 539 39.85 -24.53 28.27
CA GLU A 539 38.54 -24.09 28.75
C GLU A 539 37.87 -23.10 27.78
N HIS A 540 38.64 -22.22 27.13
CA HIS A 540 38.10 -21.32 26.11
C HIS A 540 37.54 -22.08 24.90
N GLU A 541 38.22 -23.13 24.45
CA GLU A 541 37.74 -24.00 23.35
C GLU A 541 36.43 -24.72 23.71
N LYS A 542 36.25 -25.13 24.98
CA LYS A 542 34.99 -25.71 25.47
C LYS A 542 33.84 -24.68 25.42
N ILE A 543 34.08 -23.46 25.90
CA ILE A 543 33.08 -22.39 25.97
C ILE A 543 32.71 -21.86 24.58
N SER A 544 33.67 -21.70 23.68
CA SER A 544 33.44 -21.15 22.32
C SER A 544 32.65 -22.09 21.40
N SER A 545 32.48 -23.37 21.78
CA SER A 545 31.73 -24.34 20.98
C SER A 545 30.21 -24.13 21.03
N GLU A 546 29.70 -23.29 21.94
CA GLU A 546 28.26 -23.13 22.21
C GLU A 546 27.57 -21.96 21.47
N ASP A 547 28.29 -20.97 20.89
CA ASP A 547 27.71 -19.64 20.54
C ASP A 547 27.61 -19.23 19.05
N PHE A 548 27.84 -20.14 18.09
CA PHE A 548 27.59 -19.87 16.66
C PHE A 548 26.37 -20.64 16.16
N CYS A 549 25.69 -20.18 15.08
CA CYS A 549 24.57 -20.90 14.46
C CYS A 549 24.94 -22.38 14.29
N GLN A 550 24.53 -23.21 15.25
CA GLN A 550 24.83 -24.62 15.26
C GLN A 550 23.88 -25.26 14.24
N LEU A 551 24.25 -25.13 12.97
CA LEU A 551 23.53 -25.79 11.90
C LEU A 551 23.71 -27.30 12.07
N THR A 552 22.60 -28.01 12.10
CA THR A 552 22.54 -29.47 12.08
C THR A 552 21.70 -29.91 10.90
N LEU A 553 22.08 -31.00 10.26
CA LEU A 553 21.38 -31.61 9.14
C LEU A 553 20.12 -32.30 9.68
N ASP A 554 18.97 -32.02 9.08
CA ASP A 554 17.69 -32.59 9.49
C ASP A 554 17.55 -34.02 8.94
N PRO A 555 17.60 -35.06 9.79
CA PRO A 555 17.46 -36.45 9.37
C PRO A 555 16.14 -36.73 8.65
N ASN A 556 15.09 -35.97 8.94
CA ASN A 556 13.76 -36.15 8.37
C ASN A 556 13.67 -35.69 6.92
N THR A 557 14.60 -34.83 6.48
CA THR A 557 14.64 -34.31 5.11
C THR A 557 15.61 -35.08 4.23
N ALA A 558 16.56 -35.80 4.83
CA ALA A 558 17.61 -36.51 4.11
C ALA A 558 17.02 -37.56 3.15
N HIS A 559 17.52 -37.58 1.91
CA HIS A 559 17.27 -38.68 0.99
C HIS A 559 17.87 -39.98 1.55
N GLN A 560 17.26 -41.13 1.25
CA GLN A 560 17.66 -42.45 1.75
C GLN A 560 19.13 -42.85 1.47
N SER A 561 19.74 -42.27 0.42
CA SER A 561 21.15 -42.49 0.09
C SER A 561 22.12 -41.73 0.99
N ILE A 562 21.64 -40.70 1.71
CA ILE A 562 22.46 -39.84 2.57
C ILE A 562 22.49 -40.42 3.98
N GLN A 563 23.70 -40.63 4.49
CA GLN A 563 23.95 -40.92 5.89
C GLN A 563 24.43 -39.67 6.60
N LEU A 564 23.82 -39.39 7.74
CA LEU A 564 24.25 -38.31 8.63
C LEU A 564 25.17 -38.86 9.72
N SER A 565 26.25 -38.13 10.01
CA SER A 565 27.23 -38.45 11.04
C SER A 565 27.75 -37.17 11.70
N ASP A 566 28.67 -37.31 12.67
CA ASP A 566 29.26 -36.17 13.40
C ASP A 566 28.18 -35.27 14.04
N SER A 567 27.29 -35.89 14.84
CA SER A 567 26.13 -35.21 15.45
C SER A 567 25.26 -34.44 14.44
N ASN A 568 24.99 -35.08 13.30
CA ASN A 568 24.28 -34.50 12.15
C ASN A 568 24.98 -33.28 11.54
N ARG A 569 26.31 -33.14 11.64
CA ARG A 569 27.06 -32.06 10.96
C ARG A 569 27.77 -32.53 9.71
N MET A 570 27.76 -33.83 9.43
CA MET A 570 28.34 -34.42 8.25
C MET A 570 27.28 -35.24 7.50
N ALA A 571 27.22 -35.08 6.19
CA ALA A 571 26.42 -35.91 5.29
C ALA A 571 27.34 -36.63 4.31
N THR A 572 27.14 -37.94 4.14
CA THR A 572 27.84 -38.77 3.15
C THR A 572 26.81 -39.49 2.29
N CYS A 573 26.94 -39.40 0.96
CA CYS A 573 26.09 -40.15 0.04
C CYS A 573 26.70 -41.53 -0.20
N ARG A 574 25.94 -42.59 0.10
CA ARG A 574 26.35 -43.97 -0.19
C ARG A 574 26.37 -44.23 -1.69
N ASP A 575 27.29 -45.09 -2.12
CA ASP A 575 27.25 -45.71 -3.44
C ASP A 575 25.96 -46.53 -3.60
N ILE A 576 25.08 -46.07 -4.48
CA ILE A 576 24.03 -46.92 -5.04
C ILE A 576 24.58 -47.45 -6.36
N PRO A 577 24.76 -48.78 -6.52
CA PRO A 577 25.15 -49.36 -7.80
C PRO A 577 24.16 -48.89 -8.87
N GLN A 578 24.67 -48.23 -9.91
CA GLN A 578 23.87 -47.86 -11.06
C GLN A 578 23.34 -49.15 -11.68
N ILE A 579 22.02 -49.35 -11.67
CA ILE A 579 21.40 -50.22 -12.67
C ILE A 579 21.70 -49.53 -14.01
N GLU A 580 22.54 -50.17 -14.82
CA GLU A 580 22.99 -49.67 -16.11
C GLU A 580 21.81 -49.14 -16.92
N SER A 581 21.85 -47.83 -17.22
CA SER A 581 20.85 -47.13 -18.01
C SER A 581 21.01 -47.42 -19.51
N HIS A 582 21.05 -48.70 -19.88
CA HIS A 582 20.99 -49.17 -21.27
C HIS A 582 20.01 -50.34 -21.38
N ASN A 583 18.73 -50.06 -21.10
CA ASN A 583 17.54 -50.64 -21.74
C ASN A 583 16.32 -50.34 -20.87
N ARG A 584 15.77 -49.13 -20.99
CA ARG A 584 14.42 -48.85 -20.48
C ARG A 584 13.42 -49.30 -21.54
N ASN A 585 13.14 -50.60 -21.55
CA ASN A 585 11.90 -51.20 -22.02
C ASN A 585 11.73 -52.53 -21.29
N VAL A 586 10.48 -52.84 -20.92
CA VAL A 586 10.00 -54.12 -20.35
C VAL A 586 9.85 -54.14 -18.81
N TYR A 587 8.59 -53.91 -18.42
CA TYR A 587 7.84 -54.39 -17.25
C TYR A 587 8.31 -54.06 -15.82
N GLY A 588 7.36 -53.48 -15.09
CA GLY A 588 7.50 -53.11 -13.69
C GLY A 588 7.67 -54.31 -12.77
N GLN A 589 8.64 -54.17 -11.87
CA GLN A 589 8.56 -54.71 -10.52
C GLN A 589 9.33 -53.74 -9.62
N THR A 590 8.57 -52.89 -8.95
CA THR A 590 9.00 -52.17 -7.76
C THR A 590 9.43 -53.20 -6.71
N MET A 591 10.74 -53.33 -6.50
CA MET A 591 11.26 -53.84 -5.23
C MET A 591 10.91 -52.80 -4.17
N GLN A 592 9.74 -52.96 -3.55
CA GLN A 592 9.39 -52.29 -2.31
C GLN A 592 10.35 -52.77 -1.24
N THR A 593 11.37 -51.98 -0.94
CA THR A 593 11.93 -51.98 0.40
C THR A 593 11.02 -51.07 1.21
N GLU A 594 10.25 -51.66 2.13
CA GLU A 594 9.46 -50.96 3.13
C GLU A 594 10.41 -50.22 4.09
N SER A 595 10.96 -49.11 3.63
CA SER A 595 11.55 -48.07 4.45
C SER A 595 10.42 -47.11 4.78
N TYR A 596 10.17 -46.86 6.07
CA TYR A 596 9.27 -45.80 6.53
C TYR A 596 9.86 -44.44 6.13
N GLU A 597 9.66 -44.04 4.87
CA GLU A 597 10.15 -42.75 4.38
C GLU A 597 9.34 -41.62 5.02
N HIS A 598 10.04 -40.72 5.71
CA HIS A 598 9.43 -39.55 6.29
C HIS A 598 8.77 -38.68 5.20
N PRO A 599 7.58 -38.09 5.42
CA PRO A 599 6.90 -37.28 4.40
C PRO A 599 7.76 -36.10 3.89
N GLU A 600 8.62 -35.55 4.74
CA GLU A 600 9.53 -34.45 4.40
C GLU A 600 10.84 -34.89 3.72
N SER A 601 11.09 -36.20 3.57
CA SER A 601 12.31 -36.72 2.92
C SER A 601 12.29 -36.46 1.42
N PHE A 602 13.43 -36.07 0.85
CA PHE A 602 13.59 -36.05 -0.60
C PHE A 602 13.55 -37.47 -1.14
N SER A 603 12.74 -37.73 -2.18
CA SER A 603 12.53 -39.10 -2.71
C SER A 603 13.37 -39.46 -3.93
N HIS A 604 13.91 -38.47 -4.64
CA HIS A 604 14.63 -38.70 -5.90
C HIS A 604 16.03 -38.10 -5.90
N TYR A 605 16.16 -36.84 -5.49
CA TYR A 605 17.46 -36.16 -5.42
C TYR A 605 18.12 -36.44 -4.08
N SER A 606 19.40 -36.85 -4.11
CA SER A 606 20.27 -36.99 -2.94
C SER A 606 20.52 -35.63 -2.29
N GLN A 607 19.55 -35.15 -1.51
CA GLN A 607 19.55 -33.85 -0.87
C GLN A 607 19.16 -33.94 0.60
N VAL A 608 19.60 -32.96 1.38
CA VAL A 608 19.25 -32.78 2.79
C VAL A 608 19.19 -31.28 3.11
N LEU A 609 18.31 -30.88 4.02
CA LEU A 609 18.28 -29.54 4.60
C LEU A 609 18.83 -29.55 6.03
N CYS A 610 19.26 -28.39 6.51
CA CYS A 610 19.45 -28.16 7.93
C CYS A 610 18.12 -28.05 8.67
N ASN A 611 18.15 -28.35 9.96
CA ASN A 611 17.01 -28.26 10.87
C ASN A 611 16.67 -26.80 11.21
N GLU A 612 17.69 -25.97 11.35
CA GLU A 612 17.58 -24.57 11.73
C GLU A 612 17.34 -23.68 10.50
N SER A 613 16.42 -22.72 10.63
CA SER A 613 16.21 -21.67 9.63
C SER A 613 17.15 -20.49 9.88
N VAL A 614 17.65 -19.90 8.80
CA VAL A 614 18.38 -18.62 8.79
C VAL A 614 17.46 -17.49 8.31
N CYS A 615 17.09 -16.59 9.23
CA CYS A 615 16.17 -15.47 8.97
C CYS A 615 16.80 -14.09 9.26
N GLU A 616 18.08 -14.04 9.61
CA GLU A 616 18.82 -12.81 9.91
C GLU A 616 20.17 -12.79 9.16
N ARG A 617 21.21 -12.18 9.76
CA ARG A 617 22.58 -12.31 9.27
C ARG A 617 23.14 -13.64 9.74
N ALA A 618 23.55 -14.47 8.80
CA ALA A 618 24.13 -15.77 9.08
C ALA A 618 25.37 -15.98 8.21
N TYR A 619 26.38 -16.61 8.81
CA TYR A 619 27.58 -17.07 8.12
C TYR A 619 27.87 -18.50 8.55
N TRP A 620 28.14 -19.38 7.58
CA TRP A 620 28.59 -20.73 7.85
C TRP A 620 29.60 -21.18 6.80
N GLU A 621 30.49 -22.10 7.21
CA GLU A 621 31.50 -22.68 6.36
C GLU A 621 31.23 -24.16 6.14
N VAL A 622 31.56 -24.60 4.94
CA VAL A 622 31.32 -25.96 4.50
C VAL A 622 32.61 -26.51 3.92
N ASP A 623 33.01 -27.65 4.47
CA ASP A 623 34.09 -28.48 3.94
C ASP A 623 33.49 -29.68 3.20
N PHE A 624 34.19 -30.20 2.20
CA PHE A 624 33.70 -31.32 1.39
C PHE A 624 34.84 -32.12 0.76
N SER A 625 34.62 -33.44 0.63
CA SER A 625 35.65 -34.36 0.17
C SER A 625 35.69 -34.51 -1.36
N LYS A 626 36.87 -34.87 -1.87
CA LYS A 626 37.15 -35.09 -3.28
C LYS A 626 36.52 -36.41 -3.75
N TYR A 627 35.37 -36.34 -4.42
CA TYR A 627 35.10 -36.72 -5.80
C TYR A 627 33.59 -36.53 -6.02
N ASP A 628 33.27 -35.92 -7.16
CA ASP A 628 31.95 -35.51 -7.62
C ASP A 628 31.26 -34.28 -7.01
N ARG A 629 30.42 -33.72 -7.87
CA ARG A 629 29.71 -32.44 -7.81
C ARG A 629 28.84 -32.37 -6.55
N ILE A 630 29.08 -31.36 -5.71
CA ILE A 630 28.20 -31.03 -4.59
C ILE A 630 27.39 -29.77 -4.87
N SER A 631 26.23 -29.66 -4.24
CA SER A 631 25.37 -28.48 -4.27
C SER A 631 25.28 -27.89 -2.87
N ILE A 632 25.74 -26.66 -2.69
CA ILE A 632 25.58 -25.89 -1.45
C ILE A 632 24.42 -24.91 -1.68
N ALA A 633 23.31 -25.13 -0.98
CA ALA A 633 22.06 -24.45 -1.24
C ALA A 633 21.52 -23.69 -0.02
N VAL A 634 20.66 -22.73 -0.32
CA VAL A 634 19.78 -22.07 0.63
C VAL A 634 18.38 -22.17 0.04
N SER A 635 17.43 -22.71 0.79
CA SER A 635 16.08 -23.04 0.28
C SER A 635 14.99 -22.71 1.29
N CYS A 636 13.82 -22.30 0.80
CA CYS A 636 12.61 -22.30 1.62
C CYS A 636 12.22 -23.73 1.99
N LYS A 637 11.58 -23.92 3.16
CA LYS A 637 11.15 -25.26 3.64
C LYS A 637 10.09 -25.92 2.75
N ASP A 638 9.33 -25.14 2.00
CA ASP A 638 8.26 -25.61 1.12
C ASP A 638 8.72 -26.03 -0.28
N ILE A 639 10.03 -26.23 -0.49
CA ILE A 639 10.54 -26.92 -1.68
C ILE A 639 9.89 -28.31 -1.80
N SER A 640 9.53 -28.71 -3.02
CA SER A 640 8.91 -30.01 -3.27
C SER A 640 9.87 -31.15 -2.89
N ARG A 641 9.33 -32.21 -2.28
CA ARG A 641 10.14 -33.33 -1.78
C ARG A 641 10.04 -34.59 -2.63
N LYS A 642 8.95 -34.74 -3.37
CA LYS A 642 8.58 -35.99 -4.03
C LYS A 642 8.62 -35.86 -5.56
N GLY A 643 9.27 -36.82 -6.20
CA GLY A 643 9.38 -36.92 -7.67
C GLY A 643 10.69 -36.39 -8.24
N SER A 644 10.88 -36.59 -9.55
CA SER A 644 12.09 -36.25 -10.30
C SER A 644 11.99 -34.95 -11.09
N ASN A 645 11.07 -34.05 -10.68
CA ASN A 645 10.86 -32.78 -11.37
C ASN A 645 11.82 -31.70 -10.83
N ASN A 646 11.99 -30.63 -11.62
CA ASN A 646 12.85 -29.50 -11.25
C ASN A 646 12.38 -28.77 -9.97
N GLU A 647 11.09 -28.89 -9.60
CA GLU A 647 10.55 -28.32 -8.37
C GLU A 647 11.15 -28.94 -7.10
N CYS A 648 11.76 -30.13 -7.19
CA CYS A 648 12.42 -30.80 -6.06
C CYS A 648 13.92 -30.53 -5.94
N ALA A 649 14.59 -30.12 -7.02
CA ALA A 649 16.04 -29.96 -7.06
C ALA A 649 16.50 -28.55 -6.63
N PHE A 650 17.53 -28.46 -5.80
CA PHE A 650 18.09 -27.17 -5.38
C PHE A 650 18.57 -26.33 -6.58
N GLY A 651 18.18 -25.05 -6.59
CA GLY A 651 18.50 -24.08 -7.64
C GLY A 651 17.66 -24.21 -8.92
N ARG A 652 16.85 -25.27 -9.07
CA ARG A 652 16.02 -25.51 -10.27
C ARG A 652 14.59 -24.97 -10.15
N ASN A 653 14.28 -24.32 -9.03
CA ASN A 653 13.00 -23.69 -8.73
C ASN A 653 13.20 -22.29 -8.13
N LYS A 654 12.11 -21.55 -7.98
CA LYS A 654 12.11 -20.19 -7.40
C LYS A 654 12.36 -20.14 -5.89
N ASN A 655 12.29 -21.28 -5.20
CA ASN A 655 12.38 -21.38 -3.74
C ASN A 655 13.79 -21.67 -3.24
N SER A 656 14.76 -21.85 -4.13
CA SER A 656 16.13 -22.23 -3.76
C SER A 656 17.19 -21.54 -4.61
N TRP A 657 18.33 -21.28 -3.97
CA TRP A 657 19.56 -20.76 -4.57
C TRP A 657 20.66 -21.76 -4.27
N SER A 658 21.38 -22.22 -5.29
CA SER A 658 22.40 -23.24 -5.13
C SER A 658 23.70 -22.82 -5.81
N LEU A 659 24.81 -22.97 -5.11
CA LEU A 659 26.14 -22.99 -5.69
C LEU A 659 26.60 -24.44 -5.84
N ILE A 660 26.75 -24.87 -7.09
CA ILE A 660 27.34 -26.16 -7.41
C ILE A 660 28.85 -26.01 -7.44
N CYS A 661 29.51 -26.84 -6.65
CA CYS A 661 30.96 -26.94 -6.60
C CYS A 661 31.39 -28.25 -7.26
N SER A 662 32.15 -28.15 -8.34
CA SER A 662 32.76 -29.29 -9.06
C SER A 662 34.26 -29.09 -9.15
N SER A 663 35.00 -30.17 -9.44
CA SER A 663 36.46 -30.19 -9.63
C SER A 663 36.99 -29.19 -10.66
N SER A 664 36.13 -28.74 -11.57
CA SER A 664 36.49 -27.95 -12.75
C SER A 664 35.73 -26.64 -12.89
N TYR A 665 34.67 -26.41 -12.10
CA TYR A 665 33.87 -25.19 -12.19
C TYR A 665 33.00 -24.94 -10.95
N TYR A 666 32.59 -23.69 -10.80
CA TYR A 666 31.47 -23.28 -9.95
C TYR A 666 30.29 -22.85 -10.83
N LEU A 667 29.10 -23.34 -10.50
CA LEU A 667 27.87 -23.01 -11.22
C LEU A 667 26.81 -22.56 -10.23
N PHE A 668 26.40 -21.30 -10.32
CA PHE A 668 25.28 -20.80 -9.55
C PHE A 668 23.96 -21.12 -10.27
N LEU A 669 22.96 -21.58 -9.52
CA LEU A 669 21.65 -21.97 -10.01
C LEU A 669 20.55 -21.30 -9.19
N HIS A 670 19.58 -20.71 -9.89
CA HIS A 670 18.33 -20.25 -9.31
C HIS A 670 17.22 -20.26 -10.37
N ASN A 671 16.03 -20.79 -10.04
CA ASN A 671 14.89 -20.84 -10.95
C ASN A 671 15.23 -21.42 -12.34
N ASN A 672 16.03 -22.48 -12.35
CA ASN A 672 16.52 -23.16 -13.57
C ASN A 672 17.43 -22.30 -14.47
N GLN A 673 17.84 -21.12 -14.01
CA GLN A 673 18.86 -20.29 -14.66
C GLN A 673 20.24 -20.67 -14.13
N GLU A 674 21.20 -20.89 -15.04
CA GLU A 674 22.57 -21.25 -14.68
C GLU A 674 23.52 -20.09 -14.95
N THR A 675 24.35 -19.73 -13.98
CA THR A 675 25.39 -18.72 -14.10
C THR A 675 26.73 -19.34 -13.76
N ARG A 676 27.61 -19.49 -14.76
CA ARG A 676 28.99 -19.94 -14.53
C ARG A 676 29.75 -18.85 -13.79
N VAL A 677 30.36 -19.20 -12.66
CA VAL A 677 31.21 -18.28 -11.91
C VAL A 677 32.60 -18.27 -12.57
N PRO A 678 33.14 -17.11 -12.96
CA PRO A 678 34.46 -17.02 -13.57
C PRO A 678 35.55 -17.52 -12.61
N ILE A 679 36.37 -18.45 -13.07
CA ILE A 679 37.59 -18.90 -12.39
C ILE A 679 38.76 -18.50 -13.27
N ASN A 680 39.83 -17.94 -12.69
CA ASN A 680 41.05 -17.63 -13.44
C ASN A 680 41.65 -18.93 -13.99
N GLN A 681 41.75 -19.03 -15.32
CA GLN A 681 42.02 -20.26 -16.08
C GLN A 681 43.38 -20.94 -15.81
N ASN A 682 44.23 -20.36 -14.96
CA ASN A 682 45.58 -20.88 -14.64
C ASN A 682 45.70 -21.51 -13.24
N GLN A 683 44.60 -21.80 -12.53
CA GLN A 683 44.62 -22.54 -11.26
C GLN A 683 43.68 -23.74 -11.32
N TYR A 684 44.24 -24.96 -11.29
CA TYR A 684 43.50 -26.12 -10.79
C TYR A 684 43.01 -25.78 -9.38
N ILE A 685 41.72 -25.95 -9.11
CA ILE A 685 41.18 -25.75 -7.77
C ILE A 685 41.84 -26.78 -6.84
N ASN A 686 42.67 -26.33 -5.91
CA ASN A 686 43.34 -27.21 -4.96
C ASN A 686 42.37 -27.58 -3.82
N TYR A 687 41.81 -28.78 -3.89
CA TYR A 687 40.80 -29.29 -2.92
C TYR A 687 41.38 -29.78 -1.60
N SER A 688 42.70 -29.73 -1.39
CA SER A 688 43.29 -30.25 -0.14
C SER A 688 43.02 -29.38 1.10
N SER A 689 42.42 -28.18 0.93
CA SER A 689 42.11 -27.26 2.04
C SER A 689 40.99 -26.24 1.73
N LEU A 690 40.09 -26.51 0.79
CA LEU A 690 39.16 -25.50 0.28
C LEU A 690 37.80 -25.55 0.98
N LYS A 691 37.48 -24.50 1.74
CA LYS A 691 36.15 -24.31 2.34
C LYS A 691 35.30 -23.36 1.52
N ILE A 692 33.99 -23.54 1.57
CA ILE A 692 33.02 -22.58 1.01
C ILE A 692 32.29 -21.88 2.15
N GLY A 693 32.46 -20.57 2.22
CA GLY A 693 31.74 -19.71 3.15
C GLY A 693 30.44 -19.22 2.50
N VAL A 694 29.32 -19.34 3.19
CA VAL A 694 28.03 -18.81 2.75
C VAL A 694 27.61 -17.71 3.71
N PHE A 695 27.35 -16.53 3.17
CA PHE A 695 26.88 -15.38 3.93
C PHE A 695 25.49 -14.95 3.45
N LEU A 696 24.54 -14.92 4.37
CA LEU A 696 23.21 -14.42 4.15
C LEU A 696 23.02 -13.15 4.98
N ASP A 697 22.59 -12.06 4.34
CA ASP A 697 21.95 -10.93 5.01
C ASP A 697 20.49 -10.93 4.57
N TYR A 698 19.63 -11.55 5.38
CA TYR A 698 18.21 -11.72 5.08
C TYR A 698 17.49 -10.37 4.94
N LYS A 699 17.79 -9.43 5.84
CA LYS A 699 17.14 -8.10 5.89
C LYS A 699 17.54 -7.22 4.70
N LEU A 700 18.80 -7.28 4.27
CA LEU A 700 19.29 -6.55 3.09
C LEU A 700 19.10 -7.32 1.77
N GLY A 701 18.56 -8.53 1.83
CA GLY A 701 18.26 -9.30 0.63
C GLY A 701 19.51 -9.73 -0.14
N SER A 702 20.59 -10.11 0.54
CA SER A 702 21.87 -10.46 -0.07
C SER A 702 22.30 -11.87 0.34
N LEU A 703 22.60 -12.72 -0.64
CA LEU A 703 23.22 -14.03 -0.42
C LEU A 703 24.53 -14.08 -1.21
N SER A 704 25.63 -14.38 -0.52
CA SER A 704 26.98 -14.41 -1.08
C SER A 704 27.67 -15.72 -0.75
N PHE A 705 28.43 -16.23 -1.73
CA PHE A 705 29.26 -17.41 -1.60
C PHE A 705 30.73 -17.00 -1.74
N TYR A 706 31.57 -17.53 -0.87
CA TYR A 706 33.00 -17.24 -0.80
C TYR A 706 33.80 -18.52 -0.87
N SER A 707 34.93 -18.47 -1.55
CA SER A 707 36.02 -19.42 -1.38
C SER A 707 36.83 -18.96 -0.18
N VAL A 708 37.02 -19.86 0.78
CA VAL A 708 37.70 -19.59 2.05
C VAL A 708 38.98 -20.42 2.10
N SER A 709 40.08 -19.70 2.30
CA SER A 709 41.45 -20.18 2.49
C SER A 709 42.11 -19.23 3.49
N ASP A 710 43.38 -18.85 3.32
CA ASP A 710 43.98 -17.72 4.06
C ASP A 710 43.27 -16.38 3.79
N THR A 711 42.56 -16.28 2.66
CA THR A 711 41.75 -15.12 2.27
C THR A 711 40.36 -15.54 1.84
N MET A 712 39.36 -14.67 2.08
CA MET A 712 37.99 -14.86 1.59
C MET A 712 37.83 -14.22 0.20
N LYS A 713 37.56 -15.03 -0.82
CA LYS A 713 37.32 -14.55 -2.20
C LYS A 713 35.85 -14.72 -2.56
N LEU A 714 35.19 -13.63 -2.93
CA LEU A 714 33.80 -13.68 -3.38
C LEU A 714 33.68 -14.49 -4.67
N LEU A 715 32.88 -15.55 -4.64
CA LEU A 715 32.58 -16.38 -5.82
C LEU A 715 31.33 -15.85 -6.53
N HIS A 716 30.24 -15.67 -5.78
CA HIS A 716 28.98 -15.22 -6.35
C HIS A 716 28.17 -14.43 -5.32
N ARG A 717 27.40 -13.45 -5.79
CA ARG A 717 26.45 -12.71 -4.97
C ARG A 717 25.15 -12.51 -5.73
N VAL A 718 24.05 -12.87 -5.07
CA VAL A 718 22.70 -12.56 -5.52
C VAL A 718 22.08 -11.51 -4.60
N ARG A 719 21.33 -10.59 -5.20
CA ARG A 719 20.47 -9.65 -4.47
C ARG A 719 19.02 -9.96 -4.82
N THR A 720 18.21 -10.23 -3.81
CA THR A 720 16.81 -10.59 -3.96
C THR A 720 16.04 -10.30 -2.67
N THR A 721 14.71 -10.22 -2.74
CA THR A 721 13.87 -10.06 -1.55
C THR A 721 13.46 -11.43 -1.03
N PHE A 722 13.90 -11.79 0.17
CA PHE A 722 13.50 -13.03 0.83
C PHE A 722 12.19 -12.83 1.59
N THR A 723 11.20 -13.68 1.30
CA THR A 723 9.85 -13.56 1.89
C THR A 723 9.51 -14.70 2.84
N LYS A 724 10.36 -15.73 2.94
CA LYS A 724 10.17 -16.93 3.75
C LYS A 724 11.48 -17.30 4.46
N PRO A 725 11.40 -17.91 5.66
CA PRO A 725 12.55 -18.52 6.31
C PRO A 725 13.32 -19.42 5.36
N LEU A 726 14.63 -19.27 5.37
CA LEU A 726 15.55 -20.02 4.52
C LEU A 726 16.28 -21.08 5.34
N TYR A 727 16.60 -22.19 4.71
CA TYR A 727 17.28 -23.32 5.32
C TYR A 727 18.51 -23.64 4.49
N PRO A 728 19.70 -23.70 5.08
CA PRO A 728 20.87 -24.26 4.41
C PRO A 728 20.56 -25.70 3.96
N GLY A 729 21.12 -26.09 2.82
CA GLY A 729 20.86 -27.40 2.23
C GLY A 729 22.03 -27.89 1.42
N PHE A 730 22.13 -29.20 1.29
CA PHE A 730 23.23 -29.86 0.61
C PHE A 730 22.70 -30.93 -0.34
N GLY A 731 23.16 -30.88 -1.58
CA GLY A 731 22.97 -31.94 -2.56
C GLY A 731 24.30 -32.67 -2.76
N LEU A 732 24.27 -34.00 -2.68
CA LEU A 732 25.46 -34.84 -2.75
C LEU A 732 25.35 -35.79 -3.95
N ASN A 733 26.48 -36.01 -4.61
CA ASN A 733 26.64 -37.09 -5.57
C ASN A 733 27.18 -38.34 -4.87
N ASN A 734 27.20 -39.47 -5.58
CA ASN A 734 27.75 -40.73 -5.06
C ASN A 734 29.18 -40.53 -4.54
N ASN A 735 29.47 -41.10 -3.37
CA ASN A 735 30.77 -41.01 -2.68
C ASN A 735 31.24 -39.60 -2.31
N SER A 736 30.36 -38.59 -2.37
CA SER A 736 30.66 -37.27 -1.87
C SER A 736 30.32 -37.16 -0.38
N THR A 737 31.15 -36.40 0.35
CA THR A 737 30.89 -36.02 1.74
C THR A 737 30.88 -34.50 1.87
N VAL A 738 29.97 -33.97 2.68
CA VAL A 738 29.90 -32.56 3.07
C VAL A 738 29.88 -32.45 4.58
N LYS A 739 30.63 -31.50 5.14
CA LYS A 739 30.76 -31.25 6.57
C LYS A 739 30.56 -29.77 6.87
N LEU A 740 29.68 -29.46 7.82
CA LEU A 740 29.55 -28.14 8.41
C LEU A 740 30.76 -27.89 9.33
N CYS A 741 31.52 -26.82 9.07
CA CYS A 741 32.68 -26.48 9.87
C CYS A 741 32.28 -25.80 11.19
N ASN A 742 33.01 -26.11 12.25
CA ASN A 742 33.02 -25.26 13.45
C ASN A 742 33.86 -24.01 13.12
N GLN A 743 33.37 -22.82 13.48
CA GLN A 743 34.18 -21.62 13.39
C GLN A 743 35.28 -21.73 14.46
N THR A 744 36.54 -21.75 14.01
CA THR A 744 37.76 -21.75 14.84
C THR A 744 38.12 -20.35 15.27
#